data_AF-A0A6A1VBN5-F1
#
_entry.id   AF-A0A6A1VBN5-F1
#
_cell.length_a   1.000
_cell.length_b   1.000
_cell.length_c   1.000
_cell.angle_alpha   90.00
_cell.angle_beta   90.00
_cell.angle_gamma   90.00
#
_symmetry.space_group_name_H-M   'P 1'
#
loop_
_entity.id
_entity.type
_entity.pdbx_description
1 polymer ?
#
loop_
_entity_poly.entity_id
_entity_poly.type
_entity_poly.pdbx_seq_one_letter_code
_entity_poly.pdbx_strand_id
1 'polypeptide(L)'
;MSLRRPSPAQNQSIPRPLSESESYNIIPIHDLLADHPSLRFPEVRAVTTALRAVGELRKPPYCQWAPHMDLLDWLALFFGFQKDNVRNQREHLVLHLANAQMRLSPPPDNIDSLDAGVLRKFRKKLLRNYNSWCSYLGKKSNIWISDRRDAGYERRELLYVSLYLLIWGEAANLRFLPECICFIFHNMAMELNKILEGYIDENTGQPVVPSISGENAFLNCVVKPIYQTVKAEVESSKNGTAPHSVWRNYDDINEYFWSKRCFQKLKWPIDLGSNFFVTSGRQGRRVGKTGYVEQRSFWNLFRSFDRLWVLLLLFLQAAIIVAWEGKTYPWQALKSREIQVRVLTVFITWSGLRFLKSLLDAGMQYSLVSRETLGLGVRMVMKSVVAAVWILVFGVFYGKIWSQKNADGEWSSEANRRVVIFLEVALVFVLPELLALVLLILPFIRNFLEESNWRIFYMLLWWFQSRTFVGRGLREGIVDNIKYALFWVLVLATKFCFSYFLQVKPMIAPTKELLKLKDVHYEWFQIFKNSNRLAVGLLWLPVVFIYLMDIQIWYSIYSSVVGAVVGLFQHLGEIRNIEQLRLRFQFFASAIQFNLMPEEQLLNARGMRNKFNDAIHRLKLRYGLGRPYNKLESNQVEANKFALIWNEIVSIFREEDIISDHEHELLELPPILGMSGSSAGRAFFYVTNCYLPSVRQKSWWMLLTSGSGIRYARMNTGVAL
;
A
#
# COMPACT_ATOMS: atom_id res chain seq x y z
N MET A 1 8.42 55.74 -71.77
CA MET A 1 9.29 56.09 -70.63
C MET A 1 8.70 55.48 -69.37
N SER A 2 9.08 54.24 -69.04
CA SER A 2 9.11 53.76 -67.65
C SER A 2 10.06 52.55 -67.59
N LEU A 3 11.00 52.63 -66.65
CA LEU A 3 12.17 51.78 -66.53
C LEU A 3 11.84 50.46 -65.84
N ARG A 4 12.40 49.37 -66.39
CA ARG A 4 12.57 48.07 -65.71
C ARG A 4 13.45 48.22 -64.46
N ARG A 5 13.07 47.58 -63.36
CA ARG A 5 13.98 47.14 -62.28
C ARG A 5 14.03 45.61 -62.28
N PRO A 6 15.22 44.98 -62.23
CA PRO A 6 15.38 43.53 -62.17
C PRO A 6 15.25 43.01 -60.73
N SER A 7 14.73 41.79 -60.61
CA SER A 7 14.61 41.00 -59.38
C SER A 7 15.98 40.70 -58.76
N PRO A 8 16.13 40.72 -57.43
CA PRO A 8 17.40 40.38 -56.79
C PRO A 8 17.62 38.86 -56.80
N ALA A 9 18.88 38.48 -57.03
CA ALA A 9 19.37 37.12 -57.16
C ALA A 9 19.09 36.25 -55.92
N GLN A 10 18.77 34.98 -56.17
CA GLN A 10 18.75 33.93 -55.15
C GLN A 10 20.16 33.78 -54.56
N ASN A 11 20.34 34.25 -53.32
CA ASN A 11 21.45 33.83 -52.49
C ASN A 11 21.28 32.33 -52.20
N GLN A 12 22.19 31.51 -52.75
CA GLN A 12 22.37 30.13 -52.34
C GLN A 12 22.74 30.14 -50.85
N SER A 13 21.80 29.72 -50.00
CA SER A 13 22.08 29.44 -48.60
C SER A 13 22.98 28.21 -48.53
N ILE A 14 24.24 28.44 -48.17
CA ILE A 14 25.14 27.41 -47.65
C ILE A 14 24.37 26.62 -46.58
N PRO A 15 24.34 25.27 -46.61
CA PRO A 15 23.70 24.50 -45.56
C PRO A 15 24.43 24.81 -44.24
N ARG A 16 23.72 25.37 -43.26
CA ARG A 16 24.22 25.43 -41.89
C ARG A 16 24.50 23.99 -41.45
N PRO A 17 25.65 23.68 -40.84
CA PRO A 17 25.85 22.38 -40.21
C PRO A 17 24.75 22.20 -39.15
N LEU A 18 24.12 21.02 -39.15
CA LEU A 18 23.13 20.61 -38.17
C LEU A 18 23.69 20.88 -36.77
N SER A 19 23.00 21.73 -36.01
CA SER A 19 23.26 21.97 -34.60
C SER A 19 22.98 20.68 -33.82
N GLU A 20 23.98 19.82 -33.68
CA GLU A 20 24.00 18.75 -32.68
C GLU A 20 24.21 19.37 -31.28
N SER A 21 23.17 19.97 -30.68
CA SER A 21 23.10 20.20 -29.21
C SER A 21 21.84 20.97 -28.78
N GLU A 22 20.64 20.47 -29.06
CA GLU A 22 19.52 20.82 -28.17
C GLU A 22 19.65 19.93 -26.93
N SER A 23 20.11 20.50 -25.82
CA SER A 23 20.23 19.82 -24.54
C SER A 23 18.84 19.56 -23.97
N TYR A 24 18.24 18.42 -24.35
CA TYR A 24 17.00 17.94 -23.74
C TYR A 24 17.16 17.66 -22.23
N ASN A 25 18.38 17.35 -21.79
CA ASN A 25 18.75 17.00 -20.42
C ASN A 25 19.62 18.08 -19.77
N ILE A 26 19.53 18.21 -18.45
CA ILE A 26 20.20 19.27 -17.67
C ILE A 26 21.70 18.97 -17.54
N ILE A 27 22.09 17.70 -17.40
CA ILE A 27 23.49 17.30 -17.30
C ILE A 27 24.04 16.92 -18.69
N PRO A 28 25.18 17.50 -19.14
CA PRO A 28 25.81 17.13 -20.40
C PRO A 28 26.63 15.83 -20.26
N ILE A 29 25.95 14.70 -20.07
CA ILE A 29 26.58 13.39 -19.82
C ILE A 29 27.37 12.89 -21.04
N HIS A 30 27.01 13.40 -22.23
CA HIS A 30 27.63 13.07 -23.51
C HIS A 30 28.98 13.77 -23.72
N ASP A 31 29.23 14.89 -23.06
CA ASP A 31 30.47 15.65 -23.20
C ASP A 31 31.07 15.96 -21.82
N LEU A 32 32.06 15.15 -21.42
CA LEU A 32 32.80 15.33 -20.17
C LEU A 32 33.71 16.57 -20.18
N LEU A 33 33.95 17.17 -21.34
CA LEU A 33 34.77 18.37 -21.52
C LEU A 33 33.90 19.64 -21.64
N ALA A 34 32.57 19.51 -21.62
CA ALA A 34 31.68 20.65 -21.61
C ALA A 34 31.91 21.48 -20.34
N ASP A 35 32.01 22.81 -20.47
CA ASP A 35 32.11 23.73 -19.34
C ASP A 35 30.74 23.88 -18.67
N HIS A 36 30.31 22.85 -17.94
CA HIS A 36 29.03 22.83 -17.23
C HIS A 36 29.23 22.66 -15.72
N PRO A 37 28.55 23.44 -14.86
CA PRO A 37 28.74 23.41 -13.42
C PRO A 37 28.59 22.04 -12.78
N SER A 38 27.73 21.16 -13.32
CA SER A 38 27.51 19.81 -12.79
C SER A 38 28.74 18.89 -12.91
N LEU A 39 29.62 19.11 -13.89
CA LEU A 39 30.84 18.31 -14.08
C LEU A 39 31.98 18.73 -13.13
N ARG A 40 31.80 19.81 -12.36
CA ARG A 40 32.73 20.20 -11.28
C ARG A 40 32.66 19.23 -10.10
N PHE A 41 31.55 18.52 -9.93
CA PHE A 41 31.38 17.51 -8.89
C PHE A 41 32.06 16.19 -9.32
N PRO A 42 33.08 15.73 -8.58
CA PRO A 42 33.83 14.54 -8.95
C PRO A 42 32.97 13.28 -8.96
N GLU A 43 31.91 13.21 -8.15
CA GLU A 43 30.96 12.09 -8.11
C GLU A 43 30.17 11.95 -9.42
N VAL A 44 29.80 13.07 -10.05
CA VAL A 44 29.10 13.07 -11.35
C VAL A 44 30.04 12.54 -12.44
N ARG A 45 31.31 12.94 -12.41
CA ARG A 45 32.33 12.43 -13.34
C ARG A 45 32.62 10.95 -13.11
N ALA A 46 32.68 10.53 -11.85
CA ALA A 46 32.92 9.14 -11.47
C ALA A 46 31.85 8.20 -12.05
N VAL A 47 30.56 8.55 -11.88
CA VAL A 47 29.47 7.76 -12.43
C VAL A 47 29.47 7.77 -13.96
N THR A 48 29.70 8.94 -14.58
CA THR A 48 29.73 9.05 -16.05
C THR A 48 30.87 8.22 -16.65
N THR A 49 32.03 8.21 -16.00
CA THR A 49 33.18 7.39 -16.39
C THR A 49 32.87 5.90 -16.25
N ALA A 50 32.21 5.49 -15.17
CA ALA A 50 31.78 4.11 -14.96
C ALA A 50 30.77 3.63 -16.03
N LEU A 51 29.88 4.51 -16.50
CA LEU A 51 28.94 4.20 -17.58
C LEU A 51 29.63 4.03 -18.94
N ARG A 52 30.70 4.79 -19.21
CA ARG A 52 31.50 4.68 -20.45
C ARG A 52 32.44 3.47 -20.45
N ALA A 53 32.62 2.79 -19.33
CA ALA A 53 33.49 1.62 -19.20
C ALA A 53 32.87 0.34 -19.81
N VAL A 54 32.51 0.39 -21.10
CA VAL A 54 31.92 -0.72 -21.88
C VAL A 54 32.90 -1.89 -22.04
N GLY A 55 34.19 -1.61 -22.16
CA GLY A 55 35.27 -2.61 -22.25
C GLY A 55 35.10 -3.57 -23.42
N GLU A 56 35.38 -4.86 -23.18
CA GLU A 56 35.36 -5.93 -24.20
C GLU A 56 33.98 -6.53 -24.49
N LEU A 57 32.89 -5.84 -24.14
CA LEU A 57 31.54 -6.35 -24.44
C LEU A 57 31.35 -6.52 -25.96
N ARG A 58 30.71 -7.63 -26.35
CA ARG A 58 30.35 -7.88 -27.74
C ARG A 58 29.49 -6.74 -28.27
N LYS A 59 29.88 -6.20 -29.43
CA LYS A 59 29.15 -5.13 -30.11
C LYS A 59 27.90 -5.69 -30.82
N PRO A 60 26.80 -4.90 -30.89
CA PRO A 60 25.59 -5.33 -31.58
C PRO A 60 25.85 -5.57 -33.07
N PRO A 61 25.32 -6.64 -33.67
CA PRO A 61 25.72 -7.11 -35.00
C PRO A 61 25.26 -6.22 -36.17
N TYR A 62 24.25 -5.37 -35.98
CA TYR A 62 23.61 -4.62 -37.08
C TYR A 62 23.76 -3.09 -36.98
N CYS A 63 24.57 -2.57 -36.05
CA CYS A 63 24.80 -1.13 -35.87
C CYS A 63 26.28 -0.80 -35.70
N GLN A 64 26.72 0.33 -36.27
CA GLN A 64 28.08 0.83 -36.07
C GLN A 64 28.23 1.39 -34.65
N TRP A 65 29.20 0.84 -33.90
CA TRP A 65 29.50 1.28 -32.54
C TRP A 65 30.34 2.56 -32.56
N ALA A 66 29.79 3.66 -32.06
CA ALA A 66 30.52 4.92 -31.95
C ALA A 66 31.31 5.01 -30.63
N PRO A 67 32.49 5.66 -30.60
CA PRO A 67 33.32 5.76 -29.39
C PRO A 67 32.66 6.47 -28.19
N HIS A 68 31.66 7.31 -28.43
CA HIS A 68 30.95 8.05 -27.39
C HIS A 68 29.81 7.24 -26.73
N MET A 69 29.49 6.05 -27.25
CA MET A 69 28.40 5.22 -26.75
C MET A 69 28.76 4.55 -25.41
N ASP A 70 27.78 4.47 -24.53
CA ASP A 70 27.94 3.93 -23.17
C ASP A 70 27.19 2.61 -22.94
N LEU A 71 27.21 2.10 -21.70
CA LEU A 71 26.51 0.87 -21.34
C LEU A 71 24.98 0.93 -21.56
N LEU A 72 24.36 2.11 -21.50
CA LEU A 72 22.92 2.24 -21.75
C LEU A 72 22.63 2.22 -23.25
N ASP A 73 23.47 2.84 -24.07
CA ASP A 73 23.38 2.72 -25.54
C ASP A 73 23.57 1.27 -25.98
N TRP A 74 24.48 0.53 -25.31
CA TRP A 74 24.64 -0.90 -25.54
C TRP A 74 23.34 -1.67 -25.27
N LEU A 75 22.70 -1.46 -24.12
CA LEU A 75 21.40 -2.07 -23.80
C LEU A 75 20.30 -1.65 -24.79
N ALA A 76 20.28 -0.38 -25.19
CA ALA A 76 19.32 0.17 -26.13
C ALA A 76 19.38 -0.51 -27.50
N LEU A 77 20.59 -0.73 -28.02
CA LEU A 77 20.80 -1.36 -29.33
C LEU A 77 20.43 -2.85 -29.32
N PHE A 78 20.70 -3.57 -28.22
CA PHE A 78 20.34 -4.98 -28.12
C PHE A 78 18.83 -5.20 -27.93
N PHE A 79 18.20 -4.45 -27.02
CA PHE A 79 16.79 -4.68 -26.63
C PHE A 79 15.79 -3.75 -27.32
N GLY A 80 16.24 -2.76 -28.08
CA GLY A 80 15.38 -1.87 -28.87
C GLY A 80 14.62 -0.84 -28.04
N PHE A 81 15.28 -0.17 -27.09
CA PHE A 81 14.72 0.93 -26.30
C PHE A 81 14.69 2.25 -27.09
N GLN A 82 13.78 3.15 -26.73
CA GLN A 82 13.67 4.49 -27.32
C GLN A 82 14.85 5.38 -26.94
N LYS A 83 15.37 6.15 -27.89
CA LYS A 83 16.54 7.03 -27.68
C LYS A 83 16.32 8.06 -26.55
N ASP A 84 15.14 8.66 -26.48
CA ASP A 84 14.84 9.68 -25.47
C ASP A 84 14.68 9.06 -24.07
N ASN A 85 14.10 7.86 -23.96
CA ASN A 85 14.05 7.12 -22.70
C ASN A 85 15.47 6.81 -22.19
N VAL A 86 16.36 6.39 -23.08
CA VAL A 86 17.76 6.11 -22.74
C VAL A 86 18.46 7.35 -22.22
N ARG A 87 18.29 8.50 -22.88
CA ARG A 87 18.83 9.80 -22.43
C ARG A 87 18.31 10.17 -21.04
N ASN A 88 17.00 10.04 -20.80
CA ASN A 88 16.38 10.41 -19.52
C ASN A 88 16.82 9.49 -18.38
N GLN A 89 16.84 8.17 -18.61
CA GLN A 89 17.25 7.20 -17.59
C GLN A 89 18.75 7.28 -17.29
N ARG A 90 19.57 7.68 -18.28
CA ARG A 90 20.99 7.96 -18.07
C ARG A 90 21.19 9.08 -17.04
N GLU A 91 20.52 10.21 -17.24
CA GLU A 91 20.60 11.34 -16.31
C GLU A 91 20.07 10.99 -14.92
N HIS A 92 18.92 10.33 -14.87
CA HIS A 92 18.31 9.88 -13.63
C HIS A 92 19.25 8.94 -12.83
N LEU A 93 19.93 8.00 -13.51
CA LEU A 93 20.89 7.10 -12.88
C LEU A 93 22.13 7.85 -12.36
N VAL A 94 22.68 8.78 -13.16
CA VAL A 94 23.82 9.62 -12.78
C VAL A 94 23.51 10.41 -11.52
N LEU A 95 22.36 11.10 -11.49
CA LEU A 95 21.92 11.89 -10.34
C LEU A 95 21.76 11.02 -9.08
N HIS A 96 21.15 9.85 -9.18
CA HIS A 96 20.94 8.99 -8.02
C HIS A 96 22.24 8.43 -7.43
N LEU A 97 23.16 7.98 -8.29
CA LEU A 97 24.42 7.42 -7.84
C LEU A 97 25.36 8.51 -7.31
N ALA A 98 25.45 9.67 -7.99
CA ALA A 98 26.25 10.80 -7.52
C ALA A 98 25.77 11.29 -6.16
N ASN A 99 24.46 11.52 -6.00
CA ASN A 99 23.88 11.93 -4.72
C ASN A 99 24.09 10.91 -3.60
N ALA A 100 24.10 9.61 -3.92
CA ALA A 100 24.35 8.56 -2.93
C ALA A 100 25.84 8.48 -2.54
N GLN A 101 26.75 8.74 -3.48
CA GLN A 101 28.19 8.79 -3.24
C GLN A 101 28.58 10.01 -2.40
N MET A 102 28.00 11.19 -2.67
CA MET A 102 28.20 12.41 -1.89
C MET A 102 27.81 12.25 -0.41
N ARG A 103 26.92 11.30 -0.09
CA ARG A 103 26.43 11.03 1.27
C ARG A 103 27.26 9.96 2.02
N LEU A 104 28.35 9.47 1.44
CA LEU A 104 29.25 8.54 2.12
C LEU A 104 30.03 9.24 3.24
N SER A 105 30.17 8.57 4.37
CA SER A 105 30.98 9.05 5.50
C SER A 105 31.67 7.85 6.17
N PRO A 106 33.01 7.74 6.11
CA PRO A 106 33.95 8.66 5.45
C PRO A 106 33.76 8.70 3.91
N PRO A 107 34.27 9.76 3.23
CA PRO A 107 34.29 9.83 1.78
C PRO A 107 35.08 8.65 1.18
N PRO A 108 34.81 8.26 -0.08
CA PRO A 108 35.47 7.13 -0.72
C PRO A 108 36.98 7.38 -0.91
N ASP A 109 37.77 6.31 -0.89
CA ASP A 109 39.24 6.37 -1.02
C ASP A 109 39.69 7.00 -2.35
N ASN A 110 38.88 6.86 -3.42
CA ASN A 110 39.08 7.51 -4.70
C ASN A 110 37.78 8.18 -5.18
N ILE A 111 37.74 9.51 -5.09
CA ILE A 111 36.55 10.34 -5.33
C ILE A 111 36.14 10.34 -6.81
N ASP A 112 37.10 10.16 -7.73
CA ASP A 112 36.85 10.11 -9.18
C ASP A 112 36.38 8.71 -9.66
N SER A 113 36.22 7.74 -8.75
CA SER A 113 35.71 6.39 -9.05
C SER A 113 34.38 6.13 -8.32
N LEU A 114 33.51 5.33 -8.95
CA LEU A 114 32.21 4.96 -8.36
C LEU A 114 32.42 3.92 -7.26
N ASP A 115 31.94 4.18 -6.05
CA ASP A 115 32.01 3.22 -4.94
C ASP A 115 31.09 2.00 -5.18
N ALA A 116 31.65 0.79 -5.25
CA ALA A 116 30.91 -0.45 -5.43
C ALA A 116 29.84 -0.70 -4.36
N GLY A 117 30.05 -0.22 -3.14
CA GLY A 117 29.10 -0.28 -2.03
C GLY A 117 27.87 0.60 -2.26
N VAL A 118 28.02 1.78 -2.87
CA VAL A 118 26.91 2.66 -3.27
C VAL A 118 26.05 1.96 -4.32
N LEU A 119 26.68 1.47 -5.40
CA LEU A 119 25.98 0.76 -6.47
C LEU A 119 25.24 -0.48 -5.94
N ARG A 120 25.89 -1.27 -5.08
CA ARG A 120 25.28 -2.46 -4.46
C ARG A 120 24.08 -2.10 -3.60
N LYS A 121 24.16 -1.05 -2.77
CA LYS A 121 23.03 -0.57 -1.96
C LYS A 121 21.89 -0.09 -2.86
N PHE A 122 22.20 0.66 -3.92
CA PHE A 122 21.23 1.14 -4.88
C PHE A 122 20.51 0.00 -5.59
N ARG A 123 21.25 -0.97 -6.17
CA ARG A 123 20.68 -2.17 -6.82
C ARG A 123 19.78 -2.96 -5.87
N LYS A 124 20.25 -3.23 -4.64
CA LYS A 124 19.44 -3.96 -3.64
C LYS A 124 18.15 -3.26 -3.32
N LYS A 125 18.15 -1.92 -3.24
CA LYS A 125 16.96 -1.10 -2.99
C LYS A 125 16.02 -1.14 -4.20
N LEU A 126 16.55 -0.92 -5.40
CA LEU A 126 15.77 -0.88 -6.65
C LEU A 126 15.12 -2.23 -6.97
N LEU A 127 15.89 -3.32 -6.89
CA LEU A 127 15.44 -4.68 -7.26
C LEU A 127 14.88 -5.48 -6.07
N ARG A 128 14.56 -4.82 -4.95
CA ARG A 128 14.00 -5.48 -3.77
C ARG A 128 12.71 -6.22 -4.10
N ASN A 129 11.79 -5.55 -4.80
CA ASN A 129 10.49 -6.12 -5.17
C ASN A 129 10.65 -7.31 -6.12
N TYR A 130 11.57 -7.24 -7.08
CA TYR A 130 11.89 -8.34 -7.99
C TYR A 130 12.40 -9.58 -7.23
N ASN A 131 13.31 -9.40 -6.26
CA ASN A 131 13.81 -10.52 -5.46
C ASN A 131 12.70 -11.15 -4.60
N SER A 132 11.83 -10.32 -4.00
CA SER A 132 10.66 -10.80 -3.27
C SER A 132 9.68 -11.57 -4.16
N TRP A 133 9.44 -11.08 -5.39
CA TRP A 133 8.59 -11.74 -6.38
C TRP A 133 9.17 -13.08 -6.84
N CYS A 134 10.48 -13.16 -7.13
CA CYS A 134 11.16 -14.40 -7.47
C CYS A 134 11.06 -15.43 -6.34
N SER A 135 11.33 -15.00 -5.10
CA SER A 135 11.19 -15.82 -3.90
C SER A 135 9.77 -16.36 -3.75
N TYR A 136 8.77 -15.50 -3.93
CA TYR A 136 7.36 -15.88 -3.85
C TYR A 136 6.96 -16.94 -4.89
N LEU A 137 7.39 -16.79 -6.14
CA LEU A 137 7.12 -17.78 -7.19
C LEU A 137 8.01 -19.04 -7.08
N GLY A 138 9.02 -19.03 -6.20
CA GLY A 138 10.01 -20.10 -6.10
C GLY A 138 10.87 -20.21 -7.36
N LYS A 139 11.19 -19.07 -7.99
CA LYS A 139 12.07 -18.95 -9.15
C LYS A 139 13.43 -18.44 -8.70
N LYS A 140 14.51 -18.97 -9.29
CA LYS A 140 15.86 -18.44 -9.08
C LYS A 140 15.93 -17.04 -9.69
N SER A 141 16.61 -16.12 -9.02
CA SER A 141 16.87 -14.78 -9.54
C SER A 141 17.83 -14.88 -10.72
N ASN A 142 17.58 -14.13 -11.80
CA ASN A 142 18.49 -14.03 -12.95
C ASN A 142 19.54 -12.94 -12.74
N ILE A 143 19.61 -12.35 -11.55
CA ILE A 143 20.72 -11.47 -11.18
C ILE A 143 21.89 -12.38 -10.79
N TRP A 144 22.84 -12.56 -11.71
CA TRP A 144 24.08 -13.29 -11.44
C TRP A 144 25.22 -12.29 -11.29
N ILE A 145 25.87 -12.28 -10.13
CA ILE A 145 27.00 -11.40 -9.84
C ILE A 145 28.10 -12.29 -9.29
N SER A 146 29.23 -12.36 -10.02
CA SER A 146 30.42 -13.14 -9.65
C SER A 146 31.13 -12.57 -8.40
N ASP A 147 32.13 -13.28 -7.88
CA ASP A 147 32.88 -12.88 -6.68
C ASP A 147 33.52 -11.48 -6.85
N ARG A 148 33.66 -10.74 -5.73
CA ARG A 148 34.04 -9.30 -5.66
C ARG A 148 35.39 -8.93 -6.31
N ARG A 149 36.18 -9.92 -6.71
CA ARG A 149 37.55 -9.76 -7.23
C ARG A 149 37.62 -9.62 -8.75
N ASP A 150 36.48 -9.79 -9.43
CA ASP A 150 36.43 -9.75 -10.89
C ASP A 150 36.19 -8.31 -11.39
N ALA A 151 37.03 -7.83 -12.32
CA ALA A 151 36.99 -6.45 -12.83
C ALA A 151 35.66 -6.11 -13.56
N GLY A 152 34.88 -7.13 -13.96
CA GLY A 152 33.56 -6.98 -14.57
C GLY A 152 32.40 -6.85 -13.58
N TYR A 153 32.64 -6.92 -12.27
CA TYR A 153 31.61 -6.91 -11.22
C TYR A 153 30.72 -5.65 -11.28
N GLU A 154 31.33 -4.47 -11.30
CA GLU A 154 30.61 -3.18 -11.29
C GLU A 154 29.83 -2.95 -12.58
N ARG A 155 30.42 -3.31 -13.72
CA ARG A 155 29.78 -3.23 -15.04
C ARG A 155 28.48 -4.04 -15.07
N ARG A 156 28.51 -5.27 -14.56
CA ARG A 156 27.33 -6.13 -14.56
C ARG A 156 26.23 -5.63 -13.62
N GLU A 157 26.61 -5.09 -12.47
CA GLU A 157 25.66 -4.45 -11.57
C GLU A 157 24.99 -3.23 -12.23
N LEU A 158 25.77 -2.37 -12.90
CA LEU A 158 25.25 -1.25 -13.68
C LEU A 158 24.30 -1.73 -14.78
N LEU A 159 24.65 -2.77 -15.53
CA LEU A 159 23.77 -3.31 -16.58
C LEU A 159 22.41 -3.78 -16.03
N TYR A 160 22.34 -4.45 -14.88
CA TYR A 160 21.06 -4.83 -14.28
C TYR A 160 20.24 -3.63 -13.81
N VAL A 161 20.89 -2.64 -13.21
CA VAL A 161 20.24 -1.40 -12.75
C VAL A 161 19.70 -0.62 -13.94
N SER A 162 20.53 -0.41 -14.95
CA SER A 162 20.19 0.28 -16.19
C SER A 162 19.08 -0.44 -16.94
N LEU A 163 19.14 -1.77 -17.09
CA LEU A 163 18.09 -2.55 -17.74
C LEU A 163 16.74 -2.36 -17.03
N TYR A 164 16.71 -2.41 -15.70
CA TYR A 164 15.47 -2.19 -14.95
C TYR A 164 14.92 -0.77 -15.14
N LEU A 165 15.79 0.25 -15.09
CA LEU A 165 15.39 1.65 -15.29
C LEU A 165 14.88 1.91 -16.71
N LEU A 166 15.51 1.31 -17.73
CA LEU A 166 15.06 1.41 -19.13
C LEU A 166 13.69 0.78 -19.32
N ILE A 167 13.47 -0.42 -18.76
CA ILE A 167 12.15 -1.09 -18.74
C ILE A 167 11.12 -0.20 -18.04
N TRP A 168 11.46 0.32 -16.87
CA TRP A 168 10.55 1.17 -16.08
C TRP A 168 10.22 2.48 -16.81
N GLY A 169 11.21 3.10 -17.45
CA GLY A 169 11.09 4.33 -18.21
C GLY A 169 10.09 4.22 -19.36
N GLU A 170 10.15 3.14 -20.15
CA GLU A 170 9.25 2.90 -21.28
C GLU A 170 7.92 2.21 -20.92
N ALA A 171 7.77 1.70 -19.70
CA ALA A 171 6.55 0.98 -19.28
C ALA A 171 5.27 1.83 -19.22
N ALA A 172 5.37 3.16 -19.13
CA ALA A 172 4.24 4.09 -19.01
C ALA A 172 3.18 3.61 -17.98
N ASN A 173 1.93 3.39 -18.39
CA ASN A 173 0.84 2.93 -17.51
C ASN A 173 1.05 1.52 -16.94
N LEU A 174 1.96 0.71 -17.48
CA LEU A 174 2.28 -0.60 -16.92
C LEU A 174 3.07 -0.50 -15.61
N ARG A 175 3.55 0.69 -15.21
CA ARG A 175 4.16 0.93 -13.88
C ARG A 175 3.19 0.63 -12.73
N PHE A 176 1.88 0.70 -12.97
CA PHE A 176 0.85 0.29 -12.00
C PHE A 176 0.69 -1.24 -11.89
N LEU A 177 1.48 -2.02 -12.65
CA LEU A 177 1.53 -3.48 -12.63
C LEU A 177 2.95 -3.95 -12.23
N PRO A 178 3.39 -3.74 -10.99
CA PRO A 178 4.79 -4.00 -10.59
C PRO A 178 5.24 -5.45 -10.81
N GLU A 179 4.36 -6.45 -10.67
CA GLU A 179 4.72 -7.86 -10.93
C GLU A 179 4.81 -8.17 -12.42
N CYS A 180 4.08 -7.43 -13.27
CA CYS A 180 4.30 -7.46 -14.73
C CYS A 180 5.71 -6.95 -15.08
N ILE A 181 6.14 -5.85 -14.46
CA ILE A 181 7.51 -5.32 -14.64
C ILE A 181 8.54 -6.33 -14.15
N CYS A 182 8.30 -7.00 -13.01
CA CYS A 182 9.17 -8.06 -12.51
C CYS A 182 9.29 -9.23 -13.49
N PHE A 183 8.19 -9.62 -14.15
CA PHE A 183 8.19 -10.66 -15.18
C PHE A 183 8.99 -10.25 -16.42
N ILE A 184 8.79 -9.02 -16.93
CA ILE A 184 9.55 -8.50 -18.08
C ILE A 184 11.04 -8.46 -17.75
N PHE A 185 11.41 -7.85 -16.62
CA PHE A 185 12.79 -7.80 -16.17
C PHE A 185 13.39 -9.19 -15.95
N HIS A 186 12.63 -10.14 -15.40
CA HIS A 186 13.12 -11.51 -15.20
C HIS A 186 13.62 -12.13 -16.51
N ASN A 187 12.83 -12.04 -17.56
CA ASN A 187 13.16 -12.68 -18.83
C ASN A 187 14.25 -11.91 -19.59
N MET A 188 14.18 -10.57 -19.62
CA MET A 188 15.22 -9.75 -20.25
C MET A 188 16.57 -9.87 -19.54
N ALA A 189 16.59 -10.00 -18.20
CA ALA A 189 17.82 -10.27 -17.46
C ALA A 189 18.41 -11.65 -17.79
N MET A 190 17.57 -12.65 -18.07
CA MET A 190 18.02 -13.96 -18.54
C MET A 190 18.66 -13.88 -19.93
N GLU A 191 18.06 -13.13 -20.86
CA GLU A 191 18.65 -12.89 -22.19
C GLU A 191 19.94 -12.08 -22.10
N LEU A 192 19.99 -11.05 -21.25
CA LEU A 192 21.19 -10.28 -20.97
C LEU A 192 22.32 -11.20 -20.51
N ASN A 193 22.07 -12.13 -19.59
CA ASN A 193 23.09 -13.06 -19.13
C ASN A 193 23.62 -13.95 -20.25
N LYS A 194 22.74 -14.47 -21.12
CA LYS A 194 23.15 -15.27 -22.27
C LYS A 194 24.08 -14.49 -23.22
N ILE A 195 23.81 -13.20 -23.40
CA ILE A 195 24.65 -12.32 -24.23
C ILE A 195 26.00 -12.07 -23.57
N LEU A 196 26.02 -11.80 -22.26
CA LEU A 196 27.25 -11.56 -21.50
C LEU A 196 28.14 -12.81 -21.43
N GLU A 197 27.57 -14.01 -21.38
CA GLU A 197 28.29 -15.29 -21.37
C GLU A 197 28.67 -15.78 -22.78
N GLY A 198 28.27 -15.07 -23.84
CA GLY A 198 28.57 -15.45 -25.22
C GLY A 198 27.90 -16.75 -25.66
N TYR A 199 26.72 -17.08 -25.10
CA TYR A 199 25.99 -18.30 -25.46
C TYR A 199 25.71 -18.34 -26.97
N ILE A 200 25.89 -19.52 -27.58
CA ILE A 200 25.58 -19.76 -28.99
C ILE A 200 24.21 -20.41 -29.06
N ASP A 201 23.29 -19.82 -29.82
CA ASP A 201 21.97 -20.39 -30.02
C ASP A 201 22.08 -21.68 -30.82
N GLU A 202 21.64 -22.79 -30.23
CA GLU A 202 21.71 -24.14 -30.79
C GLU A 202 20.96 -24.26 -32.13
N ASN A 203 19.94 -23.43 -32.35
CA ASN A 203 19.13 -23.49 -33.57
C ASN A 203 19.76 -22.72 -34.74
N THR A 204 20.45 -21.61 -34.46
CA THR A 204 21.00 -20.72 -35.50
C THR A 204 22.51 -20.86 -35.68
N GLY A 205 23.20 -21.47 -34.72
CA GLY A 205 24.67 -21.54 -34.68
C GLY A 205 25.34 -20.17 -34.51
N GLN A 206 24.57 -19.12 -34.26
CA GLN A 206 25.05 -17.76 -34.06
C GLN A 206 24.99 -17.38 -32.58
N PRO A 207 25.85 -16.45 -32.13
CA PRO A 207 25.78 -15.97 -30.75
C PRO A 207 24.44 -15.29 -30.46
N VAL A 208 23.82 -15.62 -29.33
CA VAL A 208 22.45 -15.23 -28.95
C VAL A 208 22.23 -13.71 -29.11
N VAL A 209 21.08 -13.38 -29.70
CA VAL A 209 20.51 -12.04 -29.77
C VAL A 209 19.20 -12.08 -28.96
N PRO A 210 18.77 -10.98 -28.30
CA PRO A 210 17.48 -10.93 -27.63
C PRO A 210 16.35 -11.37 -28.55
N SER A 211 15.32 -12.00 -27.98
CA SER A 211 14.15 -12.43 -28.76
C SER A 211 13.39 -11.27 -29.40
N ILE A 212 13.62 -10.05 -28.89
CA ILE A 212 13.02 -8.80 -29.36
C ILE A 212 14.17 -7.83 -29.60
N SER A 213 14.40 -7.49 -30.87
CA SER A 213 15.48 -6.60 -31.31
C SER A 213 15.01 -5.73 -32.48
N GLY A 214 15.57 -4.53 -32.60
CA GLY A 214 15.20 -3.55 -33.62
C GLY A 214 14.81 -2.20 -33.04
N GLU A 215 14.58 -1.20 -33.89
CA GLU A 215 14.24 0.14 -33.43
C GLU A 215 12.87 0.16 -32.74
N ASN A 216 12.83 0.64 -31.49
CA ASN A 216 11.63 0.71 -30.65
C ASN A 216 10.92 -0.65 -30.47
N ALA A 217 11.66 -1.76 -30.57
CA ALA A 217 11.11 -3.10 -30.49
C ALA A 217 10.53 -3.41 -29.09
N PHE A 218 11.16 -2.92 -28.02
CA PHE A 218 10.64 -3.10 -26.66
C PHE A 218 9.24 -2.49 -26.49
N LEU A 219 9.07 -1.23 -26.88
CA LEU A 219 7.78 -0.54 -26.83
C LEU A 219 6.71 -1.26 -27.67
N ASN A 220 7.03 -1.62 -28.91
CA ASN A 220 6.07 -2.17 -29.85
C ASN A 220 5.69 -3.64 -29.56
N CYS A 221 6.64 -4.46 -29.13
CA CYS A 221 6.44 -5.90 -28.95
C CYS A 221 6.15 -6.31 -27.51
N VAL A 222 6.57 -5.53 -26.50
CA VAL A 222 6.34 -5.83 -25.07
C VAL A 222 5.26 -4.94 -24.47
N VAL A 223 5.48 -3.62 -24.51
CA VAL A 223 4.64 -2.67 -23.78
C VAL A 223 3.27 -2.52 -24.46
N LYS A 224 3.25 -2.26 -25.77
CA LYS A 224 2.03 -1.94 -26.53
C LYS A 224 0.97 -3.06 -26.49
N PRO A 225 1.29 -4.36 -26.64
CA PRO A 225 0.26 -5.42 -26.56
C PRO A 225 -0.39 -5.52 -25.18
N ILE A 226 0.40 -5.39 -24.10
CA ILE A 226 -0.11 -5.42 -22.73
C ILE A 226 -0.96 -4.17 -22.48
N TYR A 227 -0.47 -3.00 -22.89
CA TYR A 227 -1.21 -1.74 -22.79
C TYR A 227 -2.55 -1.78 -23.53
N GLN A 228 -2.58 -2.30 -24.76
CA GLN A 228 -3.82 -2.45 -25.53
C GLN A 228 -4.83 -3.37 -24.83
N THR A 229 -4.35 -4.41 -24.14
CA THR A 229 -5.21 -5.29 -23.33
C THR A 229 -5.82 -4.53 -22.15
N VAL A 230 -4.99 -3.77 -21.42
CA VAL A 230 -5.46 -2.92 -20.30
C VAL A 230 -6.49 -1.91 -20.81
N LYS A 231 -6.20 -1.24 -21.94
CA LYS A 231 -7.10 -0.27 -22.56
C LYS A 231 -8.45 -0.89 -22.92
N ALA A 232 -8.45 -2.04 -23.60
CA ALA A 232 -9.67 -2.74 -23.98
C ALA A 232 -10.49 -3.22 -22.77
N GLU A 233 -9.83 -3.65 -21.67
CA GLU A 233 -10.51 -3.99 -20.42
C GLU A 233 -11.15 -2.76 -19.76
N VAL A 234 -10.47 -1.61 -19.75
CA VAL A 234 -11.03 -0.35 -19.23
C VAL A 234 -12.23 0.13 -20.06
N GLU A 235 -12.14 0.06 -21.39
CA GLU A 235 -13.26 0.36 -22.30
C GLU A 235 -14.47 -0.57 -22.02
N SER A 236 -14.21 -1.85 -21.72
CA SER A 236 -15.25 -2.81 -21.37
C SER A 236 -15.96 -2.49 -20.04
N SER A 237 -15.36 -1.66 -19.17
CA SER A 237 -15.98 -1.22 -17.90
C SER A 237 -17.17 -0.27 -18.11
N LYS A 238 -17.31 0.32 -19.31
CA LYS A 238 -18.32 1.35 -19.63
C LYS A 238 -18.36 2.46 -18.58
N ASN A 239 -17.21 3.05 -18.25
CA ASN A 239 -17.05 4.09 -17.23
C ASN A 239 -17.61 3.68 -15.85
N GLY A 240 -17.39 2.42 -15.43
CA GLY A 240 -17.77 1.90 -14.11
C GLY A 240 -19.23 1.42 -13.99
N THR A 241 -20.02 1.53 -15.05
CA THR A 241 -21.41 1.05 -15.05
C THR A 241 -21.51 -0.47 -15.14
N ALA A 242 -20.54 -1.13 -15.81
CA ALA A 242 -20.52 -2.58 -15.94
C ALA A 242 -20.32 -3.28 -14.59
N PRO A 243 -20.93 -4.48 -14.38
CA PRO A 243 -20.65 -5.29 -13.21
C PRO A 243 -19.16 -5.61 -13.12
N HIS A 244 -18.58 -5.47 -11.92
CA HIS A 244 -17.14 -5.66 -11.71
C HIS A 244 -16.70 -7.09 -12.01
N SER A 245 -17.61 -8.07 -12.06
CA SER A 245 -17.32 -9.46 -12.44
C SER A 245 -17.02 -9.67 -13.94
N VAL A 246 -17.39 -8.72 -14.80
CA VAL A 246 -17.37 -8.88 -16.27
C VAL A 246 -16.08 -8.32 -16.89
N TRP A 247 -15.33 -7.50 -16.17
CA TRP A 247 -14.10 -6.86 -16.66
C TRP A 247 -12.96 -6.96 -15.64
N ARG A 248 -11.71 -6.92 -16.11
CA ARG A 248 -10.51 -6.97 -15.26
C ARG A 248 -9.98 -5.57 -15.00
N ASN A 249 -9.79 -5.22 -13.73
CA ASN A 249 -9.06 -4.01 -13.37
C ASN A 249 -7.54 -4.24 -13.48
N TYR A 250 -6.74 -3.16 -13.35
CA TYR A 250 -5.28 -3.26 -13.33
C TYR A 250 -4.79 -4.28 -12.29
N ASP A 251 -5.42 -4.32 -11.11
CA ASP A 251 -5.05 -5.27 -10.04
C ASP A 251 -5.32 -6.74 -10.46
N ASP A 252 -6.44 -7.01 -11.14
CA ASP A 252 -6.75 -8.34 -11.68
C ASP A 252 -5.75 -8.76 -12.77
N ILE A 253 -5.28 -7.82 -13.58
CA ILE A 253 -4.25 -8.05 -14.60
C ILE A 253 -2.88 -8.31 -13.94
N ASN A 254 -2.60 -7.59 -12.86
CA ASN A 254 -1.36 -7.73 -12.10
C ASN A 254 -1.27 -9.06 -11.35
N GLU A 255 -2.39 -9.51 -10.77
CA GLU A 255 -2.50 -10.80 -10.05
C GLU A 255 -2.17 -12.00 -10.96
N TYR A 256 -2.37 -11.88 -12.28
CA TYR A 256 -1.93 -12.89 -13.23
C TYR A 256 -0.45 -13.28 -13.07
N PHE A 257 0.40 -12.30 -12.72
CA PHE A 257 1.84 -12.46 -12.52
C PHE A 257 2.20 -12.97 -11.12
N TRP A 258 1.24 -13.22 -10.24
CA TRP A 258 1.44 -13.88 -8.93
C TRP A 258 1.44 -15.40 -9.05
N SER A 259 1.29 -15.95 -10.25
CA SER A 259 1.27 -17.39 -10.48
C SER A 259 2.30 -17.79 -11.53
N LYS A 260 2.74 -19.06 -11.49
CA LYS A 260 3.63 -19.63 -12.52
C LYS A 260 2.98 -19.69 -13.91
N ARG A 261 1.70 -19.33 -14.02
CA ARG A 261 0.94 -19.25 -15.27
C ARG A 261 1.55 -18.27 -16.26
N CYS A 262 2.13 -17.15 -15.81
CA CYS A 262 2.81 -16.22 -16.70
C CYS A 262 3.93 -16.92 -17.49
N PHE A 263 4.77 -17.72 -16.83
CA PHE A 263 5.83 -18.48 -17.51
C PHE A 263 5.33 -19.58 -18.45
N GLN A 264 4.21 -20.24 -18.12
CA GLN A 264 3.72 -21.38 -18.90
C GLN A 264 2.86 -20.98 -20.10
N LYS A 265 2.02 -19.95 -19.92
CA LYS A 265 1.00 -19.55 -20.90
C LYS A 265 1.32 -18.25 -21.63
N LEU A 266 1.87 -17.25 -20.95
CA LEU A 266 2.29 -16.01 -21.61
C LEU A 266 3.62 -16.21 -22.33
N LYS A 267 4.49 -17.06 -21.76
CA LYS A 267 5.82 -17.46 -22.27
C LYS A 267 6.76 -16.26 -22.48
N TRP A 268 7.99 -16.55 -22.90
CA TRP A 268 8.95 -15.55 -23.36
C TRP A 268 9.73 -16.11 -24.56
N PRO A 269 9.76 -15.42 -25.72
CA PRO A 269 9.05 -14.19 -26.08
C PRO A 269 7.52 -14.30 -25.94
N ILE A 270 6.85 -13.15 -25.83
CA ILE A 270 5.42 -13.05 -25.49
C ILE A 270 4.56 -13.69 -26.59
N ASP A 271 3.76 -14.68 -26.24
CA ASP A 271 2.79 -15.30 -27.14
C ASP A 271 1.50 -14.46 -27.19
N LEU A 272 1.31 -13.73 -28.30
CA LEU A 272 0.12 -12.91 -28.56
C LEU A 272 -1.16 -13.75 -28.69
N GLY A 273 -1.04 -15.05 -29.00
CA GLY A 273 -2.15 -16.00 -29.02
C GLY A 273 -2.57 -16.47 -27.62
N SER A 274 -1.85 -16.07 -26.58
CA SER A 274 -2.16 -16.48 -25.20
C SER A 274 -3.50 -15.91 -24.72
N ASN A 275 -4.18 -16.68 -23.87
CA ASN A 275 -5.45 -16.30 -23.27
C ASN A 275 -5.42 -14.95 -22.54
N PHE A 276 -4.24 -14.45 -22.16
CA PHE A 276 -4.04 -13.18 -21.45
C PHE A 276 -4.53 -11.98 -22.27
N PHE A 277 -4.25 -11.96 -23.58
CA PHE A 277 -4.60 -10.89 -24.52
C PHE A 277 -6.05 -10.97 -25.03
N VAL A 278 -6.77 -12.07 -24.77
CA VAL A 278 -8.14 -12.27 -25.25
C VAL A 278 -9.14 -11.47 -24.41
N THR A 279 -9.68 -10.39 -24.96
CA THR A 279 -10.66 -9.51 -24.31
C THR A 279 -12.12 -9.77 -24.72
N SER A 280 -12.36 -10.40 -25.88
CA SER A 280 -13.70 -10.62 -26.44
C SER A 280 -14.26 -12.02 -26.13
N GLY A 281 -15.48 -12.09 -25.59
CA GLY A 281 -16.12 -13.30 -25.05
C GLY A 281 -16.62 -14.36 -26.04
N ARG A 282 -16.14 -14.44 -27.29
CA ARG A 282 -16.70 -15.38 -28.27
C ARG A 282 -16.26 -16.86 -28.11
N GLN A 283 -15.29 -17.19 -27.25
CA GLN A 283 -14.77 -18.58 -27.16
C GLN A 283 -14.41 -19.10 -25.75
N GLY A 284 -14.86 -18.48 -24.66
CA GLY A 284 -14.59 -19.00 -23.30
C GLY A 284 -13.09 -19.12 -22.92
N ARG A 285 -12.20 -18.52 -23.71
CA ARG A 285 -10.74 -18.55 -23.54
C ARG A 285 -10.19 -17.39 -22.69
N ARG A 286 -11.01 -16.37 -22.39
CA ARG A 286 -10.60 -15.21 -21.61
C ARG A 286 -10.18 -15.61 -20.20
N VAL A 287 -9.09 -15.03 -19.72
CA VAL A 287 -8.70 -15.17 -18.30
C VAL A 287 -9.68 -14.35 -17.48
N GLY A 288 -10.53 -15.03 -16.70
CA GLY A 288 -11.38 -14.40 -15.70
C GLY A 288 -10.56 -13.85 -14.53
N LYS A 289 -11.25 -13.24 -13.57
CA LYS A 289 -10.61 -12.77 -12.34
C LYS A 289 -9.98 -13.92 -11.58
N THR A 290 -8.71 -13.77 -11.26
CA THR A 290 -7.99 -14.59 -10.30
C THR A 290 -8.10 -13.85 -8.97
N GLY A 291 -8.50 -14.50 -7.88
CA GLY A 291 -8.49 -13.87 -6.55
C GLY A 291 -9.86 -13.45 -6.03
N TYR A 292 -10.43 -12.36 -6.56
CA TYR A 292 -11.67 -11.78 -6.03
C TYR A 292 -12.67 -11.42 -7.11
N VAL A 293 -13.93 -11.83 -6.93
CA VAL A 293 -15.05 -11.40 -7.77
C VAL A 293 -16.07 -10.71 -6.88
N GLU A 294 -16.22 -9.41 -7.10
CA GLU A 294 -17.31 -8.67 -6.47
C GLU A 294 -18.59 -8.85 -7.27
N GLN A 295 -19.55 -9.55 -6.68
CA GLN A 295 -20.93 -9.56 -7.15
C GLN A 295 -21.69 -8.45 -6.42
N ARG A 296 -22.31 -7.54 -7.18
CA ARG A 296 -23.18 -6.48 -6.63
C ARG A 296 -24.46 -7.14 -6.09
N SER A 297 -24.47 -7.49 -4.81
CA SER A 297 -25.60 -8.10 -4.11
C SER A 297 -25.65 -7.62 -2.66
N PHE A 298 -26.85 -7.47 -2.10
CA PHE A 298 -27.04 -7.14 -0.68
C PHE A 298 -26.35 -8.16 0.24
N TRP A 299 -26.40 -9.43 -0.14
CA TRP A 299 -25.76 -10.51 0.60
C TRP A 299 -24.23 -10.36 0.67
N ASN A 300 -23.61 -9.56 -0.21
CA ASN A 300 -22.18 -9.29 -0.18
C ASN A 300 -21.78 -8.54 1.10
N LEU A 301 -22.69 -7.73 1.68
CA LEU A 301 -22.49 -7.08 2.97
C LEU A 301 -22.36 -8.12 4.10
N PHE A 302 -23.24 -9.12 4.10
CA PHE A 302 -23.21 -10.19 5.10
C PHE A 302 -21.96 -11.07 4.97
N ARG A 303 -21.57 -11.40 3.73
CA ARG A 303 -20.33 -12.14 3.45
C ARG A 303 -19.07 -11.38 3.86
N SER A 304 -19.01 -10.08 3.56
CA SER A 304 -17.80 -9.27 3.77
C SER A 304 -17.57 -8.91 5.24
N PHE A 305 -18.64 -8.70 6.01
CA PHE A 305 -18.58 -8.35 7.43
C PHE A 305 -19.02 -9.51 8.34
N ASP A 306 -18.70 -10.74 7.98
CA ASP A 306 -19.18 -11.95 8.67
C ASP A 306 -18.87 -11.94 10.17
N ARG A 307 -17.65 -11.51 10.55
CA ARG A 307 -17.22 -11.48 11.96
C ARG A 307 -18.07 -10.54 12.80
N LEU A 308 -18.49 -9.41 12.23
CA LEU A 308 -19.36 -8.44 12.89
C LEU A 308 -20.72 -9.06 13.16
N TRP A 309 -21.32 -9.69 12.13
CA TRP A 309 -22.63 -10.34 12.26
C TRP A 309 -22.60 -11.50 13.25
N VAL A 310 -21.56 -12.34 13.21
CA VAL A 310 -21.37 -13.42 14.17
C VAL A 310 -21.29 -12.87 15.59
N LEU A 311 -20.45 -11.85 15.83
CA LEU A 311 -20.31 -11.24 17.14
C LEU A 311 -21.66 -10.70 17.68
N LEU A 312 -22.40 -9.96 16.85
CA LEU A 312 -23.66 -9.34 17.25
C LEU A 312 -24.76 -10.38 17.53
N LEU A 313 -24.92 -11.37 16.65
CA LEU A 313 -25.95 -12.40 16.82
C LEU A 313 -25.69 -13.31 18.02
N LEU A 314 -24.43 -13.74 18.20
CA LEU A 314 -24.07 -14.61 19.32
C LEU A 314 -24.19 -13.89 20.67
N PHE A 315 -23.78 -12.62 20.74
CA PHE A 315 -23.94 -11.82 21.95
C PHE A 315 -25.43 -11.61 22.27
N LEU A 316 -26.25 -11.24 21.29
CA LEU A 316 -27.68 -11.02 21.50
C LEU A 316 -28.37 -12.29 22.02
N GLN A 317 -28.07 -13.46 21.44
CA GLN A 317 -28.59 -14.74 21.92
C GLN A 317 -28.15 -15.02 23.37
N ALA A 318 -26.86 -14.88 23.67
CA ALA A 318 -26.34 -15.11 25.02
C ALA A 318 -26.99 -14.15 26.03
N ALA A 319 -27.12 -12.88 25.69
CA ALA A 319 -27.74 -11.85 26.51
C ALA A 319 -29.21 -12.17 26.79
N ILE A 320 -29.99 -12.56 25.78
CA ILE A 320 -31.41 -12.94 25.95
C ILE A 320 -31.54 -14.15 26.89
N ILE A 321 -30.71 -15.18 26.70
CA ILE A 321 -30.74 -16.40 27.53
C ILE A 321 -30.44 -16.08 28.99
N VAL A 322 -29.38 -15.29 29.25
CA VAL A 322 -28.97 -14.93 30.61
C VAL A 322 -29.98 -13.99 31.27
N ALA A 323 -30.48 -13.00 30.53
CA ALA A 323 -31.48 -12.07 31.03
C ALA A 323 -32.85 -12.73 31.30
N TRP A 324 -33.12 -13.88 30.67
CA TRP A 324 -34.37 -14.63 30.85
C TRP A 324 -34.62 -15.05 32.30
N GLU A 325 -33.60 -15.22 33.13
CA GLU A 325 -33.79 -15.60 34.55
C GLU A 325 -34.37 -14.46 35.40
N GLY A 326 -34.17 -13.20 34.99
CA GLY A 326 -34.63 -12.03 35.74
C GLY A 326 -33.78 -11.66 36.96
N LYS A 327 -32.56 -12.21 37.11
CA LYS A 327 -31.62 -11.78 38.17
C LYS A 327 -31.07 -10.38 37.89
N THR A 328 -30.58 -9.71 38.94
CA THR A 328 -30.02 -8.36 38.84
C THR A 328 -28.79 -8.32 37.94
N TYR A 329 -27.88 -9.28 38.11
CA TYR A 329 -26.60 -9.33 37.40
C TYR A 329 -26.38 -10.64 36.62
N PRO A 330 -25.68 -10.59 35.46
CA PRO A 330 -25.43 -11.77 34.62
C PRO A 330 -24.76 -12.94 35.36
N TRP A 331 -23.77 -12.64 36.20
CA TRP A 331 -23.00 -13.67 36.91
C TRP A 331 -23.84 -14.44 37.95
N GLN A 332 -24.92 -13.84 38.47
CA GLN A 332 -25.84 -14.52 39.37
C GLN A 332 -26.70 -15.52 38.61
N ALA A 333 -27.17 -15.17 37.41
CA ALA A 333 -27.89 -16.08 36.53
C ALA A 333 -26.98 -17.24 36.07
N LEU A 334 -25.71 -16.97 35.76
CA LEU A 334 -24.74 -18.00 35.35
C LEU A 334 -24.32 -18.97 36.47
N LYS A 335 -24.76 -18.78 37.72
CA LYS A 335 -24.61 -19.80 38.77
C LYS A 335 -25.51 -21.01 38.54
N SER A 336 -26.65 -20.84 37.86
CA SER A 336 -27.55 -21.93 37.54
C SER A 336 -26.97 -22.81 36.44
N ARG A 337 -26.88 -24.12 36.71
CA ARG A 337 -26.39 -25.10 35.73
C ARG A 337 -27.26 -25.15 34.47
N GLU A 338 -28.56 -24.96 34.64
CA GLU A 338 -29.49 -24.95 33.52
C GLU A 338 -29.21 -23.79 32.56
N ILE A 339 -28.91 -22.60 33.08
CA ILE A 339 -28.58 -21.43 32.27
C ILE A 339 -27.23 -21.62 31.58
N GLN A 340 -26.24 -22.16 32.29
CA GLN A 340 -24.94 -22.50 31.68
C GLN A 340 -25.12 -23.40 30.46
N VAL A 341 -25.92 -24.47 30.58
CA VAL A 341 -26.20 -25.37 29.45
C VAL A 341 -26.99 -24.66 28.35
N ARG A 342 -28.00 -23.87 28.67
CA ARG A 342 -28.75 -23.09 27.65
C ARG A 342 -27.85 -22.13 26.88
N VAL A 343 -26.88 -21.49 27.52
CA VAL A 343 -25.90 -20.60 26.86
C VAL A 343 -25.01 -21.37 25.87
N LEU A 344 -24.77 -22.68 26.08
CA LEU A 344 -24.01 -23.50 25.12
C LEU A 344 -24.68 -23.61 23.74
N THR A 345 -25.97 -23.28 23.62
CA THR A 345 -26.65 -23.18 22.31
C THR A 345 -25.99 -22.16 21.37
N VAL A 346 -25.21 -21.21 21.90
CA VAL A 346 -24.41 -20.25 21.12
C VAL A 346 -23.43 -20.96 20.18
N PHE A 347 -22.90 -22.15 20.54
CA PHE A 347 -22.03 -22.92 19.64
C PHE A 347 -22.78 -23.52 18.44
N ILE A 348 -24.05 -23.88 18.62
CA ILE A 348 -24.90 -24.37 17.54
C ILE A 348 -25.18 -23.23 16.55
N THR A 349 -25.53 -22.05 17.04
CA THR A 349 -25.72 -20.87 16.18
C THR A 349 -24.42 -20.41 15.53
N TRP A 350 -23.29 -20.46 16.24
CA TRP A 350 -22.00 -20.09 15.65
C TRP A 350 -21.61 -21.01 14.50
N SER A 351 -21.78 -22.33 14.67
CA SER A 351 -21.56 -23.30 13.58
C SER A 351 -22.56 -23.10 12.42
N GLY A 352 -23.82 -22.78 12.71
CA GLY A 352 -24.83 -22.38 11.73
C GLY A 352 -24.43 -21.15 10.90
N LEU A 353 -23.92 -20.11 11.55
CA LEU A 353 -23.44 -18.90 10.88
C LEU A 353 -22.18 -19.17 10.04
N ARG A 354 -21.27 -20.06 10.50
CA ARG A 354 -20.14 -20.52 9.69
C ARG A 354 -20.60 -21.29 8.45
N PHE A 355 -21.64 -22.11 8.57
CA PHE A 355 -22.22 -22.80 7.42
C PHE A 355 -22.85 -21.82 6.43
N LEU A 356 -23.67 -20.87 6.92
CA LEU A 356 -24.24 -19.81 6.09
C LEU A 356 -23.16 -19.02 5.36
N LYS A 357 -22.08 -18.62 6.05
CA LYS A 357 -20.93 -17.97 5.43
C LYS A 357 -20.33 -18.82 4.32
N SER A 358 -20.10 -20.11 4.56
CA SER A 358 -19.51 -21.01 3.56
C SER A 358 -20.39 -21.15 2.32
N LEU A 359 -21.72 -21.14 2.48
CA LEU A 359 -22.68 -21.20 1.39
C LEU A 359 -22.68 -19.90 0.58
N LEU A 360 -22.59 -18.74 1.25
CA LEU A 360 -22.46 -17.45 0.60
C LEU A 360 -21.12 -17.31 -0.15
N ASP A 361 -20.02 -17.82 0.43
CA ASP A 361 -18.73 -17.88 -0.25
C ASP A 361 -18.83 -18.74 -1.52
N ALA A 362 -19.40 -19.94 -1.43
CA ALA A 362 -19.60 -20.82 -2.58
C ALA A 362 -20.52 -20.20 -3.65
N GLY A 363 -21.63 -19.58 -3.24
CA GLY A 363 -22.62 -18.99 -4.14
C GLY A 363 -22.16 -17.70 -4.81
N MET A 364 -21.33 -16.87 -4.16
CA MET A 364 -20.86 -15.61 -4.73
C MET A 364 -19.53 -15.73 -5.47
N GLN A 365 -18.68 -16.67 -5.06
CA GLN A 365 -17.35 -16.84 -5.63
C GLN A 365 -17.24 -18.05 -6.56
N TYR A 366 -18.37 -18.67 -6.96
CA TYR A 366 -18.35 -19.81 -7.89
C TYR A 366 -17.58 -19.53 -9.18
N SER A 367 -17.60 -18.27 -9.66
CA SER A 367 -16.90 -17.85 -10.88
C SER A 367 -15.37 -17.85 -10.75
N LEU A 368 -14.82 -17.91 -9.53
CA LEU A 368 -13.39 -18.09 -9.29
C LEU A 368 -12.95 -19.56 -9.45
N VAL A 369 -13.89 -20.50 -9.45
CA VAL A 369 -13.61 -21.92 -9.64
C VAL A 369 -13.49 -22.18 -11.14
N SER A 370 -12.25 -22.38 -11.58
CA SER A 370 -11.89 -22.77 -12.93
C SER A 370 -11.22 -24.13 -12.90
N ARG A 371 -11.02 -24.75 -14.08
CA ARG A 371 -10.26 -26.01 -14.20
C ARG A 371 -8.85 -25.94 -13.57
N GLU A 372 -8.27 -24.74 -13.47
CA GLU A 372 -6.94 -24.52 -12.89
C GLU A 372 -6.97 -24.23 -11.39
N THR A 373 -8.10 -23.75 -10.86
CA THR A 373 -8.30 -23.40 -9.45
C THR A 373 -9.19 -24.41 -8.72
N LEU A 374 -9.17 -25.68 -9.16
CA LEU A 374 -9.93 -26.78 -8.54
C LEU A 374 -9.68 -26.90 -7.03
N GLY A 375 -8.44 -26.65 -6.57
CA GLY A 375 -8.12 -26.66 -5.14
C GLY A 375 -8.90 -25.61 -4.33
N LEU A 376 -9.22 -24.46 -4.92
CA LEU A 376 -10.07 -23.45 -4.28
C LEU A 376 -11.52 -23.96 -4.17
N GLY A 377 -12.04 -24.58 -5.23
CA GLY A 377 -13.37 -25.19 -5.22
C GLY A 377 -13.49 -26.31 -4.18
N VAL A 378 -12.50 -27.22 -4.11
CA VAL A 378 -12.44 -28.26 -3.08
C VAL A 378 -12.41 -27.64 -1.69
N ARG A 379 -11.61 -26.59 -1.48
CA ARG A 379 -11.56 -25.88 -0.19
C ARG A 379 -12.92 -25.28 0.19
N MET A 380 -13.65 -24.68 -0.76
CA MET A 380 -14.99 -24.12 -0.50
C MET A 380 -15.96 -25.22 -0.05
N VAL A 381 -16.02 -26.34 -0.78
CA VAL A 381 -16.89 -27.47 -0.42
C VAL A 381 -16.50 -28.07 0.93
N MET A 382 -15.20 -28.29 1.19
CA MET A 382 -14.73 -28.82 2.47
C MET A 382 -15.12 -27.91 3.64
N LYS A 383 -15.07 -26.59 3.47
CA LYS A 383 -15.50 -25.64 4.52
C LYS A 383 -16.99 -25.78 4.84
N SER A 384 -17.83 -25.98 3.83
CA SER A 384 -19.26 -26.24 4.04
C SER A 384 -19.53 -27.56 4.73
N VAL A 385 -18.85 -28.64 4.32
CA VAL A 385 -18.97 -29.95 4.96
C VAL A 385 -18.53 -29.89 6.43
N VAL A 386 -17.36 -29.30 6.72
CA VAL A 386 -16.85 -29.17 8.09
C VAL A 386 -17.81 -28.34 8.94
N ALA A 387 -18.36 -27.24 8.42
CA ALA A 387 -19.34 -26.44 9.16
C ALA A 387 -20.63 -27.22 9.45
N ALA A 388 -21.15 -28.00 8.50
CA ALA A 388 -22.33 -28.85 8.70
C ALA A 388 -22.09 -29.96 9.73
N VAL A 389 -20.91 -30.58 9.71
CA VAL A 389 -20.49 -31.57 10.72
C VAL A 389 -20.50 -30.95 12.11
N TRP A 390 -19.97 -29.73 12.28
CA TRP A 390 -19.99 -29.04 13.58
C TRP A 390 -21.41 -28.77 14.09
N ILE A 391 -22.36 -28.41 13.22
CA ILE A 391 -23.77 -28.23 13.60
C ILE A 391 -24.34 -29.54 14.15
N LEU A 392 -24.12 -30.65 13.44
CA LEU A 392 -24.58 -31.98 13.86
C LEU A 392 -23.93 -32.40 15.19
N VAL A 393 -22.61 -32.24 15.32
CA VAL A 393 -21.87 -32.55 16.54
C VAL A 393 -22.45 -31.77 17.72
N PHE A 394 -22.55 -30.45 17.64
CA PHE A 394 -23.10 -29.66 18.75
C PHE A 394 -24.56 -29.99 19.04
N GLY A 395 -25.39 -30.22 18.02
CA GLY A 395 -26.78 -30.64 18.19
C GLY A 395 -26.93 -31.97 18.92
N VAL A 396 -26.15 -32.98 18.54
CA VAL A 396 -26.17 -34.32 19.17
C VAL A 396 -25.67 -34.26 20.61
N PHE A 397 -24.53 -33.62 20.88
CA PHE A 397 -24.01 -33.52 22.25
C PHE A 397 -24.93 -32.69 23.14
N TYR A 398 -25.53 -31.61 22.62
CA TYR A 398 -26.53 -30.83 23.36
C TYR A 398 -27.79 -31.65 23.68
N GLY A 399 -28.32 -32.40 22.69
CA GLY A 399 -29.45 -33.30 22.90
C GLY A 399 -29.16 -34.39 23.93
N LYS A 400 -27.94 -34.96 23.93
CA LYS A 400 -27.51 -35.95 24.93
C LYS A 400 -27.45 -35.38 26.35
N ILE A 401 -27.14 -34.10 26.53
CA ILE A 401 -27.16 -33.45 27.85
C ILE A 401 -28.61 -33.40 28.38
N TRP A 402 -29.55 -32.92 27.55
CA TRP A 402 -30.95 -32.80 27.96
C TRP A 402 -31.65 -34.14 28.11
N SER A 403 -31.35 -35.12 27.25
CA SER A 403 -31.86 -36.48 27.40
C SER A 403 -31.42 -37.10 28.73
N GLN A 404 -30.17 -36.89 29.16
CA GLN A 404 -29.70 -37.39 30.45
C GLN A 404 -30.36 -36.66 31.62
N LYS A 405 -30.42 -35.32 31.57
CA LYS A 405 -31.06 -34.52 32.61
C LYS A 405 -32.55 -34.85 32.77
N ASN A 406 -33.24 -35.15 31.66
CA ASN A 406 -34.66 -35.52 31.69
C ASN A 406 -34.87 -36.96 32.18
N ALA A 407 -33.94 -37.87 31.91
CA ALA A 407 -33.99 -39.24 32.41
C ALA A 407 -33.71 -39.30 33.93
N ASP A 408 -32.73 -38.53 34.40
CA ASP A 408 -32.31 -38.51 35.81
C ASP A 408 -33.18 -37.60 36.67
N GLY A 409 -33.98 -36.70 36.07
CA GLY A 409 -34.81 -35.71 36.77
C GLY A 409 -34.03 -34.53 37.38
N GLU A 410 -32.76 -34.73 37.73
CA GLU A 410 -31.86 -33.75 38.33
C GLU A 410 -30.50 -33.65 37.61
N TRP A 411 -29.65 -32.71 38.06
CA TRP A 411 -28.28 -32.56 37.55
C TRP A 411 -27.34 -33.60 38.17
N SER A 412 -27.43 -34.83 37.69
CA SER A 412 -26.58 -35.95 38.11
C SER A 412 -25.09 -35.74 37.75
N SER A 413 -24.21 -36.55 38.36
CA SER A 413 -22.79 -36.59 38.01
C SER A 413 -22.57 -36.93 36.52
N GLU A 414 -23.42 -37.81 35.97
CA GLU A 414 -23.39 -38.21 34.58
C GLU A 414 -23.83 -37.08 33.64
N ALA A 415 -24.88 -36.33 33.99
CA ALA A 415 -25.28 -35.14 33.25
C ALA A 415 -24.17 -34.08 33.24
N ASN A 416 -23.48 -33.90 34.37
CA ASN A 416 -22.34 -32.98 34.47
C ASN A 416 -21.14 -33.44 33.63
N ARG A 417 -20.85 -34.75 33.59
CA ARG A 417 -19.82 -35.32 32.72
C ARG A 417 -20.10 -35.00 31.25
N ARG A 418 -21.35 -35.14 30.81
CA ARG A 418 -21.74 -34.81 29.42
C ARG A 418 -21.56 -33.33 29.07
N VAL A 419 -21.78 -32.44 30.04
CA VAL A 419 -21.49 -31.00 29.85
C VAL A 419 -19.99 -30.76 29.71
N VAL A 420 -19.15 -31.43 30.50
CA VAL A 420 -17.68 -31.32 30.36
C VAL A 420 -17.22 -31.81 29.00
N ILE A 421 -17.74 -32.96 28.53
CA ILE A 421 -17.44 -33.48 27.19
C ILE A 421 -17.86 -32.46 26.10
N PHE A 422 -19.01 -31.80 26.25
CA PHE A 422 -19.40 -30.73 25.33
C PHE A 422 -18.40 -29.57 25.32
N LEU A 423 -17.90 -29.16 26.50
CA LEU A 423 -16.90 -28.09 26.61
C LEU A 423 -15.56 -28.47 25.98
N GLU A 424 -15.13 -29.73 26.10
CA GLU A 424 -13.95 -30.26 25.41
C GLU A 424 -14.11 -30.20 23.88
N VAL A 425 -15.28 -30.62 23.38
CA VAL A 425 -15.62 -30.52 21.95
C VAL A 425 -15.64 -29.05 21.49
N ALA A 426 -16.19 -28.15 22.30
CA ALA A 426 -16.20 -26.72 22.03
C ALA A 426 -14.78 -26.13 22.01
N LEU A 427 -13.87 -26.59 22.88
CA LEU A 427 -12.48 -26.16 22.87
C LEU A 427 -11.79 -26.50 21.55
N VAL A 428 -12.01 -27.70 21.01
CA VAL A 428 -11.48 -28.11 19.69
C VAL A 428 -11.98 -27.20 18.57
N PHE A 429 -13.27 -26.80 18.61
CA PHE A 429 -13.86 -25.90 17.63
C PHE A 429 -13.29 -24.47 17.68
N VAL A 430 -12.95 -23.99 18.88
CA VAL A 430 -12.45 -22.63 19.15
C VAL A 430 -10.92 -22.53 18.96
N LEU A 431 -10.20 -23.63 19.10
CA LEU A 431 -8.73 -23.69 19.01
C LEU A 431 -8.14 -22.96 17.78
N PRO A 432 -8.69 -23.08 16.56
CA PRO A 432 -8.13 -22.35 15.42
C PRO A 432 -8.27 -20.83 15.51
N GLU A 433 -9.34 -20.33 16.15
CA GLU A 433 -9.54 -18.89 16.37
C GLU A 433 -8.62 -18.38 17.47
N LEU A 434 -8.37 -19.18 18.51
CA LEU A 434 -7.37 -18.86 19.53
C LEU A 434 -5.97 -18.79 18.93
N LEU A 435 -5.62 -19.73 18.05
CA LEU A 435 -4.36 -19.68 17.32
C LEU A 435 -4.27 -18.41 16.45
N ALA A 436 -5.35 -18.06 15.75
CA ALA A 436 -5.40 -16.82 14.96
C ALA A 436 -5.24 -15.56 15.83
N LEU A 437 -5.80 -15.55 17.05
CA LEU A 437 -5.63 -14.48 18.02
C LEU A 437 -4.19 -14.38 18.54
N VAL A 438 -3.56 -15.52 18.88
CA VAL A 438 -2.15 -15.56 19.29
C VAL A 438 -1.24 -15.04 18.18
N LEU A 439 -1.49 -15.44 16.93
CA LEU A 439 -0.75 -14.95 15.76
C LEU A 439 -1.04 -13.47 15.44
N LEU A 440 -2.16 -12.91 15.90
CA LEU A 440 -2.42 -11.47 15.81
C LEU A 440 -1.61 -10.68 16.84
N ILE A 441 -1.51 -11.20 18.07
CA ILE A 441 -0.73 -10.58 19.16
C ILE A 441 0.78 -10.68 18.92
N LEU A 442 1.22 -11.76 18.27
CA LEU A 442 2.63 -12.04 17.96
C LEU A 442 2.91 -11.85 16.45
N PRO A 443 2.96 -10.59 15.95
CA PRO A 443 3.12 -10.31 14.53
C PRO A 443 4.43 -10.84 13.94
N PHE A 444 5.49 -11.00 14.74
CA PHE A 444 6.77 -11.54 14.25
C PHE A 444 6.67 -13.01 13.84
N ILE A 445 5.95 -13.84 14.62
CA ILE A 445 5.71 -15.26 14.28
C ILE A 445 4.87 -15.34 13.03
N ARG A 446 3.82 -14.52 12.96
CA ARG A 446 2.95 -14.48 11.81
C ARG A 446 3.65 -13.99 10.55
N ASN A 447 4.47 -12.94 10.62
CA ASN A 447 5.27 -12.45 9.50
C ASN A 447 6.25 -13.53 9.03
N PHE A 448 6.91 -14.24 9.95
CA PHE A 448 7.78 -15.35 9.62
C PHE A 448 7.04 -16.50 8.92
N LEU A 449 5.88 -16.90 9.44
CA LEU A 449 5.03 -17.94 8.82
C LEU A 449 4.51 -17.52 7.45
N GLU A 450 4.06 -16.27 7.34
CA GLU A 450 3.57 -15.70 6.09
C GLU A 450 4.70 -15.62 5.08
N GLU A 451 5.90 -15.12 5.42
CA GLU A 451 7.08 -14.99 4.54
C GLU A 451 7.74 -16.32 4.18
N SER A 452 7.63 -17.33 5.04
CA SER A 452 8.22 -18.64 4.77
C SER A 452 7.58 -19.29 3.55
N ASN A 453 8.43 -19.74 2.61
CA ASN A 453 8.00 -20.48 1.43
C ASN A 453 8.06 -22.01 1.63
N TRP A 454 8.13 -22.48 2.88
CA TRP A 454 8.20 -23.90 3.19
C TRP A 454 6.87 -24.61 2.91
N ARG A 455 6.96 -25.80 2.29
CA ARG A 455 5.79 -26.59 1.89
C ARG A 455 4.89 -27.00 3.06
N ILE A 456 5.47 -27.23 4.24
CA ILE A 456 4.75 -27.63 5.45
C ILE A 456 3.84 -26.50 5.95
N PHE A 457 4.40 -25.29 6.09
CA PHE A 457 3.61 -24.11 6.47
C PHE A 457 2.57 -23.79 5.40
N TYR A 458 2.87 -23.99 4.11
CA TYR A 458 1.89 -23.82 3.05
C TYR A 458 0.67 -24.76 3.22
N MET A 459 0.90 -26.04 3.50
CA MET A 459 -0.20 -27.00 3.72
C MET A 459 -1.04 -26.64 4.94
N LEU A 460 -0.40 -26.20 6.04
CA LEU A 460 -1.09 -25.74 7.25
C LEU A 460 -1.90 -24.45 6.99
N LEU A 461 -1.30 -23.45 6.33
CA LEU A 461 -1.96 -22.17 6.06
C LEU A 461 -3.03 -22.28 4.97
N TRP A 462 -2.96 -23.26 4.06
CA TRP A 462 -3.92 -23.41 2.95
C TRP A 462 -5.37 -23.48 3.41
N TRP A 463 -5.63 -24.08 4.58
CA TRP A 463 -6.96 -24.13 5.19
C TRP A 463 -7.45 -22.75 5.70
N PHE A 464 -6.54 -21.99 6.32
CA PHE A 464 -6.85 -20.76 7.05
C PHE A 464 -6.73 -19.48 6.22
N GLN A 465 -5.79 -19.40 5.27
CA GLN A 465 -5.47 -18.20 4.51
C GLN A 465 -5.25 -18.52 3.02
N SER A 466 -5.70 -17.63 2.14
CA SER A 466 -5.31 -17.65 0.72
C SER A 466 -3.99 -16.90 0.56
N ARG A 467 -3.07 -17.44 -0.25
CA ARG A 467 -1.76 -16.83 -0.49
C ARG A 467 -1.92 -15.60 -1.39
N THR A 468 -1.76 -14.41 -0.83
CA THR A 468 -1.64 -13.16 -1.60
C THR A 468 -0.18 -12.72 -1.62
N PHE A 469 0.25 -12.13 -2.75
CA PHE A 469 1.59 -11.54 -2.82
C PHE A 469 1.63 -10.19 -2.08
N VAL A 470 0.62 -9.35 -2.34
CA VAL A 470 0.46 -8.04 -1.72
C VAL A 470 0.06 -8.20 -0.25
N GLY A 471 0.64 -7.36 0.63
CA GLY A 471 0.34 -7.37 2.07
C GLY A 471 1.17 -8.36 2.90
N ARG A 472 1.98 -9.21 2.27
CA ARG A 472 2.77 -10.26 2.96
C ARG A 472 3.86 -9.64 3.84
N GLY A 473 3.88 -10.01 5.13
CA GLY A 473 4.89 -9.51 6.07
C GLY A 473 4.76 -8.02 6.43
N LEU A 474 3.71 -7.35 5.97
CA LEU A 474 3.46 -5.92 6.22
C LEU A 474 2.63 -5.68 7.49
N ARG A 475 2.65 -6.61 8.45
CA ARG A 475 1.95 -6.43 9.73
C ARG A 475 2.63 -5.38 10.59
N GLU A 476 1.82 -4.56 11.24
CA GLU A 476 2.27 -3.51 12.15
C GLU A 476 2.98 -4.08 13.38
N GLY A 477 3.76 -3.22 14.04
CA GLY A 477 4.53 -3.58 15.24
C GLY A 477 3.64 -4.02 16.40
N ILE A 478 4.24 -4.70 17.37
CA ILE A 478 3.55 -5.22 18.56
C ILE A 478 2.79 -4.11 19.30
N VAL A 479 3.41 -2.95 19.46
CA VAL A 479 2.85 -1.81 20.20
C VAL A 479 1.58 -1.29 19.53
N ASP A 480 1.58 -1.16 18.21
CA ASP A 480 0.42 -0.63 17.48
C ASP A 480 -0.73 -1.65 17.44
N ASN A 481 -0.41 -2.94 17.33
CA ASN A 481 -1.40 -4.01 17.51
C ASN A 481 -2.04 -4.00 18.91
N ILE A 482 -1.26 -3.78 19.98
CA ILE A 482 -1.80 -3.68 21.34
C ILE A 482 -2.70 -2.45 21.49
N LYS A 483 -2.28 -1.28 20.98
CA LYS A 483 -3.12 -0.07 21.00
C LYS A 483 -4.45 -0.30 20.29
N TYR A 484 -4.39 -0.89 19.10
CA TYR A 484 -5.58 -1.23 18.31
C TYR A 484 -6.49 -2.23 19.03
N ALA A 485 -5.93 -3.28 19.61
CA ALA A 485 -6.69 -4.28 20.36
C ALA A 485 -7.36 -3.67 21.59
N LEU A 486 -6.63 -2.86 22.36
CA LEU A 486 -7.15 -2.19 23.55
C LEU A 486 -8.30 -1.21 23.21
N PHE A 487 -8.17 -0.47 22.11
CA PHE A 487 -9.24 0.39 21.60
C PHE A 487 -10.54 -0.39 21.37
N TRP A 488 -10.47 -1.50 20.62
CA TRP A 488 -11.67 -2.30 20.33
C TRP A 488 -12.22 -3.03 21.55
N VAL A 489 -11.37 -3.49 22.47
CA VAL A 489 -11.82 -4.10 23.72
C VAL A 489 -12.65 -3.11 24.54
N LEU A 490 -12.21 -1.85 24.65
CA LEU A 490 -12.95 -0.81 25.37
C LEU A 490 -14.29 -0.49 24.69
N VAL A 491 -14.29 -0.27 23.38
CA VAL A 491 -15.51 0.02 22.59
C VAL A 491 -16.53 -1.12 22.76
N LEU A 492 -16.11 -2.37 22.58
CA LEU A 492 -16.98 -3.53 22.66
C LEU A 492 -17.45 -3.80 24.09
N ALA A 493 -16.60 -3.62 25.10
CA ALA A 493 -16.99 -3.78 26.50
C ALA A 493 -18.09 -2.78 26.90
N THR A 494 -17.94 -1.50 26.52
CA THR A 494 -18.97 -0.49 26.79
C THR A 494 -20.26 -0.77 26.02
N LYS A 495 -20.16 -1.10 24.72
CA LYS A 495 -21.31 -1.53 23.90
C LYS A 495 -22.09 -2.65 24.57
N PHE A 496 -21.44 -3.77 24.86
CA PHE A 496 -22.10 -4.96 25.38
C PHE A 496 -22.66 -4.77 26.80
N CYS A 497 -21.98 -4.00 27.64
CA CYS A 497 -22.51 -3.61 28.94
C CYS A 497 -23.81 -2.80 28.77
N PHE A 498 -23.78 -1.77 27.93
CA PHE A 498 -24.94 -0.93 27.63
C PHE A 498 -26.09 -1.74 27.04
N SER A 499 -25.84 -2.55 26.01
CA SER A 499 -26.86 -3.36 25.36
C SER A 499 -27.49 -4.38 26.32
N TYR A 500 -26.72 -5.01 27.22
CA TYR A 500 -27.29 -5.95 28.17
C TYR A 500 -28.23 -5.27 29.17
N PHE A 501 -27.76 -4.21 29.84
CA PHE A 501 -28.51 -3.59 30.95
C PHE A 501 -29.66 -2.70 30.49
N LEU A 502 -29.50 -1.97 29.38
CA LEU A 502 -30.48 -0.97 28.95
C LEU A 502 -31.34 -1.40 27.77
N GLN A 503 -30.90 -2.35 26.94
CA GLN A 503 -31.69 -2.81 25.79
C GLN A 503 -32.31 -4.18 26.05
N VAL A 504 -31.50 -5.22 26.32
CA VAL A 504 -31.99 -6.61 26.39
C VAL A 504 -32.76 -6.89 27.67
N LYS A 505 -32.20 -6.59 28.84
CA LYS A 505 -32.81 -6.92 30.14
C LYS A 505 -34.20 -6.30 30.35
N PRO A 506 -34.44 -5.01 30.05
CA PRO A 506 -35.77 -4.40 30.23
C PRO A 506 -36.83 -5.03 29.32
N MET A 507 -36.45 -5.55 28.15
CA MET A 507 -37.39 -6.17 27.22
C MET A 507 -37.87 -7.56 27.65
N ILE A 508 -37.14 -8.25 28.52
CA ILE A 508 -37.52 -9.61 28.96
C ILE A 508 -38.82 -9.62 29.75
N ALA A 509 -39.05 -8.64 30.64
CA ALA A 509 -40.25 -8.61 31.47
C ALA A 509 -41.54 -8.43 30.62
N PRO A 510 -41.64 -7.41 29.74
CA PRO A 510 -42.74 -7.30 28.79
C PRO A 510 -42.91 -8.54 27.89
N THR A 511 -41.80 -9.14 27.46
CA THR A 511 -41.82 -10.34 26.61
C THR A 511 -42.46 -11.53 27.33
N LYS A 512 -42.11 -11.75 28.60
CA LYS A 512 -42.70 -12.83 29.41
C LYS A 512 -44.20 -12.61 29.63
N GLU A 513 -44.60 -11.39 29.95
CA GLU A 513 -46.02 -11.07 30.16
C GLU A 513 -46.83 -11.26 28.87
N LEU A 514 -46.34 -10.75 27.73
CA LEU A 514 -47.01 -10.89 26.44
C LEU A 514 -47.14 -12.35 25.97
N LEU A 515 -46.15 -13.20 26.28
CA LEU A 515 -46.18 -14.63 25.96
C LEU A 515 -47.06 -15.46 26.92
N LYS A 516 -47.32 -14.98 28.15
CA LYS A 516 -48.21 -15.65 29.10
C LYS A 516 -49.68 -15.41 28.80
N LEU A 517 -50.03 -14.33 28.11
CA LEU A 517 -51.40 -14.05 27.69
C LEU A 517 -51.90 -15.19 26.80
N LYS A 518 -53.02 -15.80 27.20
CA LYS A 518 -53.77 -16.80 26.43
C LYS A 518 -55.18 -16.24 26.20
N ASP A 519 -55.78 -16.54 25.05
CA ASP A 519 -57.13 -16.10 24.66
C ASP A 519 -57.33 -14.58 24.54
N VAL A 520 -56.47 -13.92 23.76
CA VAL A 520 -56.59 -12.48 23.44
C VAL A 520 -57.39 -12.28 22.15
N HIS A 521 -58.55 -11.62 22.25
CA HIS A 521 -59.28 -11.12 21.08
C HIS A 521 -58.61 -9.83 20.56
N TYR A 522 -57.89 -9.96 19.46
CA TYR A 522 -57.31 -8.80 18.75
C TYR A 522 -58.38 -8.12 17.88
N GLU A 523 -58.60 -6.83 18.09
CA GLU A 523 -59.52 -6.01 17.26
C GLU A 523 -58.98 -5.75 15.85
N TRP A 524 -57.67 -5.85 15.65
CA TRP A 524 -57.01 -5.69 14.35
C TRP A 524 -56.87 -7.04 13.62
N PHE A 525 -56.98 -7.01 12.29
CA PHE A 525 -56.74 -8.11 11.35
C PHE A 525 -55.53 -8.97 11.73
N GLN A 526 -55.81 -10.22 12.11
CA GLN A 526 -54.81 -11.21 12.47
C GLN A 526 -54.17 -11.78 11.20
N ILE A 527 -53.04 -11.20 10.78
CA ILE A 527 -52.26 -11.71 9.63
C ILE A 527 -51.79 -13.16 9.88
N PHE A 528 -51.61 -13.57 11.13
CA PHE A 528 -51.22 -14.94 11.51
C PHE A 528 -51.99 -15.43 12.74
N LYS A 529 -52.29 -16.74 12.83
CA LYS A 529 -52.93 -17.41 13.97
C LYS A 529 -52.17 -17.31 15.32
N ASN A 530 -50.95 -16.76 15.34
CA ASN A 530 -50.04 -16.66 16.50
C ASN A 530 -49.69 -15.19 16.83
N SER A 531 -50.72 -14.34 16.96
CA SER A 531 -50.59 -12.88 17.11
C SER A 531 -49.67 -12.43 18.26
N ASN A 532 -49.64 -13.13 19.40
CA ASN A 532 -48.81 -12.76 20.55
C ASN A 532 -47.32 -12.80 20.24
N ARG A 533 -46.87 -13.77 19.41
CA ARG A 533 -45.45 -13.88 18.99
C ARG A 533 -45.07 -12.78 18.02
N LEU A 534 -45.99 -12.37 17.15
CA LEU A 534 -45.78 -11.26 16.23
C LEU A 534 -45.68 -9.93 16.98
N ALA A 535 -46.53 -9.73 18.00
CA ALA A 535 -46.45 -8.57 18.89
C ALA A 535 -45.11 -8.49 19.64
N VAL A 536 -44.57 -9.62 20.12
CA VAL A 536 -43.20 -9.67 20.68
C VAL A 536 -42.19 -9.26 19.62
N GLY A 537 -42.30 -9.77 18.39
CA GLY A 537 -41.40 -9.39 17.29
C GLY A 537 -41.41 -7.88 17.02
N LEU A 538 -42.59 -7.26 16.96
CA LEU A 538 -42.74 -5.82 16.76
C LEU A 538 -42.19 -5.00 17.94
N LEU A 539 -42.33 -5.48 19.17
CA LEU A 539 -41.75 -4.84 20.36
C LEU A 539 -40.22 -4.84 20.32
N TRP A 540 -39.62 -5.96 19.89
CA TRP A 540 -38.16 -6.10 19.83
C TRP A 540 -37.52 -5.37 18.65
N LEU A 541 -38.26 -5.20 17.54
CA LEU A 541 -37.72 -4.70 16.28
C LEU A 541 -37.00 -3.34 16.41
N PRO A 542 -37.57 -2.29 17.04
CA PRO A 542 -36.85 -1.03 17.28
C PRO A 542 -35.59 -1.21 18.13
N VAL A 543 -35.66 -2.05 19.17
CA VAL A 543 -34.55 -2.29 20.09
C VAL A 543 -33.39 -3.00 19.38
N VAL A 544 -33.69 -3.98 18.52
CA VAL A 544 -32.71 -4.68 17.70
C VAL A 544 -32.06 -3.72 16.69
N PHE A 545 -32.81 -2.80 16.07
CA PHE A 545 -32.23 -1.79 15.19
C PHE A 545 -31.24 -0.87 15.92
N ILE A 546 -31.60 -0.40 17.12
CA ILE A 546 -30.69 0.41 17.95
C ILE A 546 -29.45 -0.41 18.34
N TYR A 547 -29.62 -1.68 18.71
CA TYR A 547 -28.52 -2.60 19.04
C TYR A 547 -27.51 -2.80 17.89
N LEU A 548 -27.99 -2.83 16.64
CA LEU A 548 -27.12 -2.92 15.46
C LEU A 548 -26.37 -1.61 15.20
N MET A 549 -27.02 -0.46 15.41
CA MET A 549 -26.47 0.87 15.14
C MET A 549 -25.53 1.38 16.25
N ASP A 550 -25.73 0.97 17.50
CA ASP A 550 -25.04 1.55 18.67
C ASP A 550 -23.50 1.41 18.63
N ILE A 551 -22.96 0.45 17.89
CA ILE A 551 -21.51 0.26 17.75
C ILE A 551 -20.86 1.49 17.09
N GLN A 552 -21.56 2.15 16.18
CA GLN A 552 -21.09 3.37 15.51
C GLN A 552 -21.03 4.55 16.49
N ILE A 553 -21.95 4.61 17.46
CA ILE A 553 -22.01 5.65 18.48
C ILE A 553 -20.81 5.49 19.42
N TRP A 554 -20.62 4.29 19.98
CA TRP A 554 -19.50 4.01 20.87
C TRP A 554 -18.15 4.17 20.16
N TYR A 555 -18.05 3.69 18.91
CA TYR A 555 -16.87 3.93 18.08
C TYR A 555 -16.58 5.43 17.93
N SER A 556 -17.57 6.25 17.58
CA SER A 556 -17.40 7.69 17.38
C SER A 556 -16.94 8.42 18.65
N ILE A 557 -17.46 8.03 19.82
CA ILE A 557 -17.06 8.60 21.11
C ILE A 557 -15.60 8.27 21.39
N TYR A 558 -15.24 6.98 21.37
CA TYR A 558 -13.87 6.56 21.66
C TYR A 558 -12.87 7.03 20.61
N SER A 559 -13.24 7.05 19.33
CA SER A 559 -12.37 7.56 18.25
C SER A 559 -12.10 9.05 18.42
N SER A 560 -13.08 9.83 18.87
CA SER A 560 -12.90 11.24 19.19
C SER A 560 -11.98 11.45 20.39
N VAL A 561 -12.14 10.64 21.45
CA VAL A 561 -11.26 10.70 22.63
C VAL A 561 -9.83 10.32 22.26
N VAL A 562 -9.62 9.20 21.57
CA VAL A 562 -8.30 8.76 21.12
C VAL A 562 -7.71 9.75 20.13
N GLY A 563 -8.51 10.26 19.18
CA GLY A 563 -8.10 11.30 18.24
C GLY A 563 -7.65 12.58 18.93
N ALA A 564 -8.35 13.02 19.98
CA ALA A 564 -7.97 14.17 20.79
C ALA A 564 -6.67 13.92 21.56
N VAL A 565 -6.51 12.74 22.16
CA VAL A 565 -5.28 12.34 22.88
C VAL A 565 -4.08 12.25 21.91
N VAL A 566 -4.25 11.59 20.77
CA VAL A 566 -3.22 11.50 19.73
C VAL A 566 -2.90 12.88 19.17
N GLY A 567 -3.90 13.71 18.89
CA GLY A 567 -3.71 15.09 18.46
C GLY A 567 -2.92 15.91 19.49
N LEU A 568 -3.20 15.74 20.78
CA LEU A 568 -2.46 16.38 21.86
C LEU A 568 -1.00 15.92 21.91
N PHE A 569 -0.73 14.61 21.78
CA PHE A 569 0.63 14.06 21.72
C PHE A 569 1.39 14.39 20.43
N GLN A 570 0.67 14.53 19.31
CA GLN A 570 1.20 14.99 18.04
C GLN A 570 1.30 16.51 17.98
N HIS A 571 0.93 17.21 19.05
CA HIS A 571 0.97 18.67 19.14
C HIS A 571 0.16 19.36 18.02
N LEU A 572 -0.86 18.68 17.49
CA LEU A 572 -1.86 19.24 16.59
C LEU A 572 -2.62 20.32 17.36
N GLY A 573 -2.35 21.59 17.01
CA GLY A 573 -2.86 22.74 17.75
C GLY A 573 -1.88 23.31 18.78
N GLU A 574 -0.60 22.95 18.79
CA GLU A 574 0.43 23.62 19.59
C GLU A 574 0.76 25.03 19.05
N ILE A 575 0.68 25.21 17.73
CA ILE A 575 0.68 26.54 17.11
C ILE A 575 -0.77 27.02 17.01
N ARG A 576 -1.21 27.69 18.07
CA ARG A 576 -2.57 28.23 18.15
C ARG A 576 -2.63 29.58 17.45
N ASN A 577 -1.58 30.38 17.65
CA ASN A 577 -1.53 31.78 17.29
C ASN A 577 -0.35 32.12 16.38
N ILE A 578 -0.50 33.22 15.65
CA ILE A 578 0.50 33.75 14.73
C ILE A 578 1.82 34.11 15.40
N GLU A 579 1.76 34.55 16.66
CA GLU A 579 2.93 34.96 17.43
C GLU A 579 3.81 33.75 17.78
N GLN A 580 3.18 32.62 18.13
CA GLN A 580 3.89 31.35 18.38
C GLN A 580 4.52 30.81 17.10
N LEU A 581 3.84 30.96 15.96
CA LEU A 581 4.39 30.60 14.65
C LEU A 581 5.60 31.49 14.31
N ARG A 582 5.51 32.80 14.52
CA ARG A 582 6.61 33.76 14.24
C ARG A 582 7.85 33.45 15.07
N LEU A 583 7.68 33.12 16.35
CA LEU A 583 8.77 32.71 17.24
C LEU A 583 9.40 31.39 16.81
N ARG A 584 8.61 30.43 16.31
CA ARG A 584 9.09 29.12 15.87
C ARG A 584 9.67 29.11 14.45
N PHE A 585 9.23 30.00 13.57
CA PHE A 585 9.72 30.10 12.20
C PHE A 585 11.20 30.51 12.13
N GLN A 586 11.69 31.28 13.10
CA GLN A 586 13.12 31.57 13.25
C GLN A 586 13.96 30.30 13.49
N PHE A 587 13.39 29.27 14.14
CA PHE A 587 14.03 27.96 14.30
C PHE A 587 13.94 27.09 13.04
N PHE A 588 12.98 27.37 12.14
CA PHE A 588 12.84 26.63 10.88
C PHE A 588 13.99 26.94 9.91
N ALA A 589 14.39 28.20 9.81
CA ALA A 589 15.52 28.63 8.98
C ALA A 589 16.83 27.90 9.38
N SER A 590 17.09 27.77 10.68
CA SER A 590 18.25 27.01 11.18
C SER A 590 18.12 25.50 10.99
N ALA A 591 16.91 24.95 11.04
CA ALA A 591 16.66 23.52 10.81
C ALA A 591 16.77 23.09 9.33
N ILE A 592 16.39 23.96 8.39
CA ILE A 592 16.50 23.71 6.94
C ILE A 592 17.98 23.58 6.55
N GLN A 593 18.82 24.53 6.99
CA GLN A 593 20.23 24.53 6.63
C GLN A 593 20.97 23.29 7.16
N PHE A 594 20.61 22.82 8.37
CA PHE A 594 21.19 21.61 8.96
C PHE A 594 20.80 20.31 8.23
N ASN A 595 19.61 20.25 7.62
CA ASN A 595 19.14 19.04 6.93
C ASN A 595 19.47 19.01 5.42
N LEU A 596 19.65 20.18 4.78
CA LEU A 596 19.93 20.30 3.35
C LEU A 596 21.42 20.42 3.01
N MET A 597 22.27 21.00 3.89
CA MET A 597 23.71 21.07 3.64
C MET A 597 24.43 19.78 4.08
N PRO A 598 25.42 19.28 3.31
CA PRO A 598 26.35 18.27 3.82
C PRO A 598 27.11 18.83 5.03
N GLU A 599 27.38 18.01 6.05
CA GLU A 599 28.11 18.38 7.29
C GLU A 599 29.60 18.73 7.04
N GLU A 600 29.93 19.66 6.15
CA GLU A 600 31.32 20.02 5.85
C GLU A 600 32.02 20.78 7.00
N GLN A 601 31.28 21.28 7.99
CA GLN A 601 31.86 22.04 9.11
C GLN A 601 32.04 21.27 10.43
N LEU A 602 31.77 19.96 10.48
CA LEU A 602 31.97 19.14 11.69
C LEU A 602 33.29 18.37 11.74
N LEU A 603 34.28 18.76 10.93
CA LEU A 603 35.62 18.14 10.97
C LEU A 603 36.40 18.40 12.27
N ASN A 604 35.97 19.34 13.14
CA ASN A 604 36.72 19.71 14.35
C ASN A 604 36.06 19.41 15.71
N ALA A 605 34.96 18.64 15.79
CA ALA A 605 34.33 18.32 17.08
C ALA A 605 34.12 16.81 17.28
N ARG A 606 35.21 16.07 17.53
CA ARG A 606 35.16 14.64 17.91
C ARG A 606 34.66 14.48 19.36
N GLY A 607 33.45 13.94 19.52
CA GLY A 607 32.97 13.36 20.78
C GLY A 607 31.50 12.92 20.75
N MET A 608 31.23 11.61 20.89
CA MET A 608 29.87 11.02 21.02
C MET A 608 29.03 11.67 22.14
N ARG A 609 29.69 12.14 23.20
CA ARG A 609 29.05 12.80 24.35
C ARG A 609 28.49 14.17 24.00
N ASN A 610 29.16 14.91 23.11
CA ASN A 610 28.69 16.21 22.62
C ASN A 610 27.54 16.03 21.64
N LYS A 611 27.55 15.01 20.77
CA LYS A 611 26.39 14.68 19.92
C LYS A 611 25.14 14.34 20.74
N PHE A 612 25.29 13.62 21.85
CA PHE A 612 24.16 13.26 22.72
C PHE A 612 23.66 14.47 23.54
N ASN A 613 24.56 15.28 24.08
CA ASN A 613 24.19 16.52 24.78
C ASN A 613 23.54 17.54 23.84
N ASP A 614 24.01 17.65 22.60
CA ASP A 614 23.46 18.54 21.60
C ASP A 614 22.11 18.04 21.09
N ALA A 615 21.93 16.71 20.95
CA ALA A 615 20.63 16.10 20.69
C ALA A 615 19.63 16.29 21.85
N ILE A 616 20.08 16.18 23.10
CA ILE A 616 19.26 16.44 24.30
C ILE A 616 18.94 17.93 24.43
N HIS A 617 19.88 18.83 24.15
CA HIS A 617 19.64 20.27 24.13
C HIS A 617 18.65 20.66 23.02
N ARG A 618 18.78 20.06 21.83
CA ARG A 618 17.82 20.21 20.72
C ARG A 618 16.46 19.61 21.04
N LEU A 619 16.39 18.52 21.81
CA LEU A 619 15.14 17.98 22.35
C LEU A 619 14.51 18.99 23.31
N LYS A 620 15.27 19.50 24.28
CA LYS A 620 14.80 20.53 25.23
C LYS A 620 14.33 21.82 24.52
N LEU A 621 15.01 22.24 23.45
CA LEU A 621 14.63 23.37 22.59
C LEU A 621 13.37 23.06 21.75
N ARG A 622 13.25 21.84 21.20
CA ARG A 622 12.06 21.38 20.46
C ARG A 622 10.82 21.24 21.36
N TYR A 623 11.01 20.94 22.64
CA TYR A 623 9.96 20.79 23.66
C TYR A 623 9.78 22.02 24.58
N GLY A 624 10.46 23.15 24.31
CA GLY A 624 10.30 24.40 25.07
C GLY A 624 10.70 24.35 26.56
N LEU A 625 11.40 23.31 26.99
CA LEU A 625 11.85 23.13 28.38
C LEU A 625 13.28 23.68 28.54
N GLY A 626 13.41 25.01 28.55
CA GLY A 626 14.68 25.71 28.75
C GLY A 626 14.59 27.24 28.63
N ARG A 627 15.60 27.95 29.17
CA ARG A 627 15.72 29.42 29.06
C ARG A 627 15.82 29.87 27.58
N PRO A 628 15.35 31.08 27.23
CA PRO A 628 15.51 31.62 25.89
C PRO A 628 16.98 31.62 25.48
N TYR A 629 17.25 31.10 24.28
CA TYR A 629 18.59 30.93 23.75
C TYR A 629 19.14 32.30 23.29
N ASN A 630 19.91 32.96 24.14
CA ASN A 630 20.62 34.20 23.82
C ASN A 630 21.93 33.91 23.07
N LYS A 631 21.83 33.38 21.85
CA LYS A 631 22.96 33.34 20.91
C LYS A 631 22.47 33.68 19.51
N LEU A 632 21.90 34.88 19.39
CA LEU A 632 21.39 35.43 18.13
C LEU A 632 22.39 36.34 17.40
N GLU A 633 23.54 36.64 18.01
CA GLU A 633 24.52 37.58 17.43
C GLU A 633 25.44 36.98 16.35
N SER A 634 25.45 35.65 16.12
CA SER A 634 26.33 35.02 15.12
C SER A 634 25.66 34.56 13.82
N ASN A 635 24.39 34.89 13.57
CA ASN A 635 23.54 34.25 12.53
C ASN A 635 23.36 35.02 11.21
N GLN A 636 24.05 36.15 10.98
CA GLN A 636 23.81 36.95 9.76
C GLN A 636 24.14 36.19 8.46
N VAL A 637 25.23 35.42 8.46
CA VAL A 637 25.65 34.64 7.27
C VAL A 637 24.68 33.48 6.99
N GLU A 638 24.14 32.85 8.05
CA GLU A 638 23.18 31.75 7.94
C GLU A 638 21.80 32.24 7.47
N ALA A 639 21.34 33.38 8.00
CA ALA A 639 20.10 34.02 7.56
C ALA A 639 20.16 34.44 6.08
N ASN A 640 21.31 34.93 5.62
CA ASN A 640 21.49 35.29 4.21
C ASN A 640 21.45 34.06 3.29
N LYS A 641 22.10 32.95 3.68
CA LYS A 641 22.02 31.69 2.92
C LYS A 641 20.60 31.15 2.84
N PHE A 642 19.86 31.21 3.95
CA PHE A 642 18.46 30.83 3.97
C PHE A 642 17.62 31.72 3.06
N ALA A 643 17.81 33.04 3.09
CA ALA A 643 17.09 33.97 2.24
C ALA A 643 17.32 33.69 0.74
N LEU A 644 18.56 33.40 0.34
CA LEU A 644 18.88 33.01 -1.03
C LEU A 644 18.14 31.74 -1.46
N ILE A 645 18.21 30.67 -0.67
CA ILE A 645 17.54 29.39 -0.98
C ILE A 645 16.01 29.57 -1.01
N TRP A 646 15.48 30.33 -0.05
CA TRP A 646 14.05 30.59 0.06
C TRP A 646 13.51 31.38 -1.13
N ASN A 647 14.22 32.41 -1.56
CA ASN A 647 13.81 33.22 -2.71
C ASN A 647 13.82 32.43 -4.00
N GLU A 648 14.81 31.55 -4.20
CA GLU A 648 14.83 30.65 -5.35
C GLU A 648 13.61 29.71 -5.35
N ILE A 649 13.24 29.16 -4.18
CA ILE A 649 12.03 28.33 -4.06
C ILE A 649 10.76 29.14 -4.40
N VAL A 650 10.66 30.36 -3.89
CA VAL A 650 9.51 31.25 -4.13
C VAL A 650 9.43 31.66 -5.61
N SER A 651 10.57 31.93 -6.23
CA SER A 651 10.67 32.24 -7.66
C SER A 651 10.24 31.04 -8.52
N ILE A 652 10.69 29.83 -8.20
CA ILE A 652 10.23 28.61 -8.87
C ILE A 652 8.72 28.41 -8.68
N PHE A 653 8.19 28.62 -7.47
CA PHE A 653 6.74 28.54 -7.25
C PHE A 653 5.96 29.55 -8.08
N ARG A 654 6.56 30.70 -8.38
CA ARG A 654 5.96 31.67 -9.29
C ARG A 654 6.06 31.22 -10.75
N GLU A 655 7.20 30.68 -11.18
CA GLU A 655 7.39 30.14 -12.53
C GLU A 655 6.46 28.96 -12.82
N GLU A 656 6.17 28.13 -11.81
CA GLU A 656 5.20 27.03 -11.86
C GLU A 656 3.74 27.47 -11.64
N ASP A 657 3.46 28.78 -11.58
CA ASP A 657 2.12 29.36 -11.38
C ASP A 657 1.40 28.89 -10.10
N ILE A 658 2.14 28.48 -9.07
CA ILE A 658 1.61 28.04 -7.77
C ILE A 658 1.20 29.25 -6.90
N ILE A 659 1.91 30.38 -7.05
CA ILE A 659 1.68 31.62 -6.31
C ILE A 659 1.47 32.80 -7.26
N SER A 660 0.67 33.78 -6.86
CA SER A 660 0.47 35.02 -7.62
C SER A 660 1.67 35.97 -7.54
N ASP A 661 1.78 36.91 -8.49
CA ASP A 661 2.82 37.96 -8.48
C ASP A 661 2.86 38.74 -7.16
N HIS A 662 1.68 39.04 -6.61
CA HIS A 662 1.58 39.72 -5.33
C HIS A 662 2.12 38.87 -4.17
N GLU A 663 1.81 37.56 -4.15
CA GLU A 663 2.30 36.65 -3.13
C GLU A 663 3.81 36.40 -3.26
N HIS A 664 4.34 36.36 -4.48
CA HIS A 664 5.78 36.28 -4.74
C HIS A 664 6.55 37.44 -4.09
N GLU A 665 6.13 38.68 -4.37
CA GLU A 665 6.75 39.90 -3.79
C GLU A 665 6.68 39.91 -2.25
N LEU A 666 5.63 39.34 -1.68
CA LEU A 666 5.41 39.30 -0.23
C LEU A 666 6.22 38.20 0.48
N LEU A 667 6.55 37.12 -0.23
CA LEU A 667 7.30 35.97 0.27
C LEU A 667 8.81 36.12 0.07
N GLU A 668 9.24 37.06 -0.77
CA GLU A 668 10.66 37.34 -1.02
C GLU A 668 11.36 37.93 0.23
N LEU A 669 12.52 37.37 0.56
CA LEU A 669 13.38 37.82 1.66
C LEU A 669 14.51 38.72 1.13
N PRO A 670 14.72 39.92 1.66
CA PRO A 670 15.79 40.79 1.18
C PRO A 670 17.19 40.18 1.45
N PRO A 671 18.11 40.19 0.47
CA PRO A 671 19.40 39.50 0.53
C PRO A 671 20.48 40.17 1.41
N ILE A 672 20.27 41.42 1.86
CA ILE A 672 21.26 42.19 2.64
C ILE A 672 20.70 42.50 4.03
N LEU A 673 21.12 41.73 5.04
CA LEU A 673 20.64 41.85 6.41
C LEU A 673 21.49 42.83 7.24
N GLY A 674 21.19 44.13 7.13
CA GLY A 674 21.31 45.01 8.29
C GLY A 674 20.03 44.84 9.12
N MET A 675 20.10 44.23 10.31
CA MET A 675 18.93 44.02 11.17
C MET A 675 18.38 45.37 11.68
N SER A 676 17.55 46.03 10.87
CA SER A 676 16.45 46.85 11.36
C SER A 676 15.20 45.97 11.40
N GLY A 677 14.62 45.78 12.58
CA GLY A 677 13.56 44.80 12.87
C GLY A 677 12.25 44.93 12.08
N SER A 678 12.14 45.83 11.10
CA SER A 678 10.90 46.08 10.34
C SER A 678 10.79 45.30 9.02
N SER A 679 11.90 44.92 8.38
CA SER A 679 11.87 44.32 7.02
C SER A 679 11.76 42.79 7.06
N ALA A 680 12.59 42.11 7.86
CA ALA A 680 12.38 40.70 8.19
C ALA A 680 11.04 40.51 8.91
N GLY A 681 10.58 41.53 9.64
CA GLY A 681 9.24 41.57 10.21
C GLY A 681 8.15 41.36 9.17
N ARG A 682 8.24 41.90 7.95
CA ARG A 682 7.16 41.89 6.94
C ARG A 682 6.98 40.55 6.23
N ALA A 683 8.03 39.95 5.68
CA ALA A 683 7.96 38.63 5.06
C ALA A 683 7.59 37.56 6.10
N PHE A 684 8.18 37.63 7.30
CA PHE A 684 7.81 36.75 8.41
C PHE A 684 6.37 37.01 8.88
N PHE A 685 5.90 38.27 8.90
CA PHE A 685 4.52 38.62 9.25
C PHE A 685 3.53 38.16 8.18
N TYR A 686 3.87 38.14 6.89
CA TYR A 686 2.95 37.72 5.83
C TYR A 686 2.82 36.20 5.71
N VAL A 687 3.94 35.46 5.78
CA VAL A 687 3.93 33.98 5.87
C VAL A 687 3.09 33.53 7.07
N THR A 688 3.27 34.22 8.21
CA THR A 688 2.54 33.88 9.43
C THR A 688 1.10 34.40 9.45
N ASN A 689 0.81 35.67 9.14
CA ASN A 689 -0.51 36.34 9.28
C ASN A 689 -1.43 36.30 8.05
N CYS A 690 -0.92 36.08 6.84
CA CYS A 690 -1.74 36.21 5.63
C CYS A 690 -1.82 34.90 4.84
N TYR A 691 -0.69 34.21 4.66
CA TYR A 691 -0.60 33.00 3.85
C TYR A 691 -1.15 31.76 4.58
N LEU A 692 -0.71 31.52 5.82
CA LEU A 692 -1.19 30.38 6.61
C LEU A 692 -2.67 30.48 7.04
N PRO A 693 -3.25 31.67 7.31
CA PRO A 693 -4.68 31.83 7.54
C PRO A 693 -5.55 31.59 6.30
N SER A 694 -5.12 31.98 5.09
CA SER A 694 -5.87 31.69 3.85
C SER A 694 -5.87 30.17 3.54
N VAL A 695 -4.75 29.49 3.81
CA VAL A 695 -4.63 28.03 3.76
C VAL A 695 -5.43 27.37 4.90
N ARG A 696 -5.48 27.96 6.10
CA ARG A 696 -6.36 27.52 7.20
C ARG A 696 -7.83 27.70 6.83
N GLN A 697 -8.22 28.75 6.12
CA GLN A 697 -9.61 28.99 5.73
C GLN A 697 -10.07 28.00 4.64
N LYS A 698 -9.18 27.65 3.70
CA LYS A 698 -9.39 26.52 2.76
C LYS A 698 -9.41 25.16 3.47
N SER A 699 -8.57 24.95 4.49
CA SER A 699 -8.53 23.72 5.29
C SER A 699 -9.74 23.58 6.24
N TRP A 700 -10.26 24.69 6.79
CA TRP A 700 -11.47 24.72 7.62
C TRP A 700 -12.73 24.50 6.80
N TRP A 701 -12.79 24.98 5.55
CA TRP A 701 -13.84 24.61 4.60
C TRP A 701 -13.82 23.13 4.21
N MET A 702 -12.63 22.52 4.08
CA MET A 702 -12.48 21.05 3.92
C MET A 702 -12.90 20.28 5.18
N LEU A 703 -12.61 20.79 6.38
CA LEU A 703 -12.98 20.14 7.65
C LEU A 703 -14.50 20.22 7.94
N LEU A 704 -15.17 21.30 7.57
CA LEU A 704 -16.64 21.43 7.73
C LEU A 704 -17.43 20.61 6.69
N THR A 705 -16.84 20.32 5.52
CA THR A 705 -17.46 19.46 4.49
C THR A 705 -17.15 17.96 4.68
N SER A 706 -16.13 17.62 5.47
CA SER A 706 -15.75 16.22 5.79
C SER A 706 -16.66 15.53 6.82
N GLY A 707 -17.63 16.23 7.42
CA GLY A 707 -18.50 15.71 8.47
C GLY A 707 -19.80 15.05 8.01
N SER A 708 -20.06 14.95 6.70
CA SER A 708 -21.27 14.28 6.18
C SER A 708 -20.92 13.36 5.02
N GLY A 709 -21.43 12.13 5.08
CA GLY A 709 -21.04 11.03 4.22
C GLY A 709 -21.19 11.33 2.72
N ILE A 710 -20.28 10.71 1.95
CA ILE A 710 -20.39 10.28 0.56
C ILE A 710 -21.51 10.98 -0.22
N ARG A 711 -21.17 12.08 -0.89
CA ARG A 711 -21.83 12.49 -2.14
C ARG A 711 -20.77 12.92 -3.14
N TYR A 712 -20.80 12.26 -4.30
CA TYR A 712 -20.09 12.64 -5.52
C TYR A 712 -20.28 14.14 -5.80
N ALA A 713 -19.20 14.91 -5.77
CA ALA A 713 -19.12 16.21 -6.42
C ALA A 713 -18.00 16.16 -7.45
N ARG A 714 -18.40 15.93 -8.70
CA ARG A 714 -17.62 16.14 -9.90
C ARG A 714 -17.30 17.64 -9.95
N MET A 715 -16.05 18.01 -9.70
CA MET A 715 -15.56 19.36 -9.96
C MET A 715 -14.32 19.25 -10.85
N ASN A 716 -14.48 19.71 -12.09
CA ASN A 716 -13.42 19.87 -13.06
C ASN A 716 -12.33 20.76 -12.47
N THR A 717 -11.19 20.18 -12.16
CA THR A 717 -9.90 20.88 -12.14
C THR A 717 -8.99 20.12 -13.09
N GLY A 718 -9.10 20.48 -14.37
CA GLY A 718 -7.98 20.33 -15.28
C GLY A 718 -6.89 21.31 -14.86
N VAL A 719 -5.65 20.91 -15.16
CA VAL A 719 -4.40 21.68 -15.00
C VAL A 719 -3.87 21.72 -13.56
N ALA A 720 -2.95 20.80 -13.27
CA ALA A 720 -1.60 21.11 -12.75
C ALA A 720 -0.81 19.79 -12.73
N LEU A 721 0.17 19.73 -13.62
CA LEU A 721 1.20 18.71 -13.74
C LEU A 721 2.26 18.91 -12.66
#